data_AF-A0A4R5KYD5-F1
#
_entry.id   AF-A0A4R5KYD5-F1
#
_cell.length_a   1.000
_cell.length_b   1.000
_cell.length_c   1.000
_cell.angle_alpha   90.00
_cell.angle_beta   90.00
_cell.angle_gamma   90.00
#
_symmetry.space_group_name_H-M   'P 1'
#
loop_
_entity.id
_entity.type
_entity.pdbx_description
1 polymer ?
#
loop_
_entity_poly.entity_id
_entity_poly.type
_entity_poly.pdbx_seq_one_letter_code
_entity_poly.pdbx_strand_id
1 'polypeptide(L)'
;MRTKYLALKLLLTLSLLFSLFFGLIEPTMVQAASAGVGGVNGSTGGATSGTAAGDFQTSDKVAVLGVGFISNPDGILSEVASVEDLEDPFKFSHELEKTMLYISPNKEFDTLFRKSGSGLLGYTTADGVITLYGNNPLYSDSTALSSHDALMVKTLEYADKAQDSKNYFEQVIGKALVSIDPNDPSRNLGGTGGIPVGSTLKKILEQYIVKNGKPDIDSQINQSMILQGYLNLIKERGILKGDEFTNFESQLHSAFKANKLTLLFHTVVGISVKDNRAYTSRDFGFIPSHDAVTWYLDIQKAAKPSDKKIQGLSANREAEAVTHGGASTTAMGAYSPYLENGNLPFSFRTYMRDNYAKTLKPVTTEVGLSGDISVNPFGGWGMQKWSDGKYGNTPAIEAEVHVTVVDKNDKPTGETFTEPVRGWSEQNKNLLGSLNNWIITDGMIVDHGGKSYEIMPDDAARFSLVDKKDSENLNKEKLTIAGAGKDGFISLPTNGANQWEIELGYDAPSPLDLNKYLGGDGVSSVENKYAKSGEASNAKLTLFVKAKEDIPGEPISSSFEVPQWMLSEYWANISPNGSNKSKFSLSLPIQTFDNPRLSPSGMQTFSLVDPASTPWGKSRAKLFNDVPNKDISVYSTSAFFKEAGDLLAVKDNNTVLNTKLAEWVNPFKLFDGKIGTANQGTVEDKSVVKKSSIFSYGVKALSSIYTYSETRWRTSCGENGCSSYPYTWSGAASQSTSTADYGVTVQFKHYTPKDSSVTKKFEPTSGSTNGLYWQTKQFQDSFSVFPEVLMGYADASGNTSVAFTVGEKARAIQPVSYNQAKFINIEVEPTVMGMSTATDSAAKALATRLNSDKDVLYKGSATTNNFEVKGNLEIKNFVLDIGNSALKNSWNPSLQYSTDAINDSYLAEYATKNPETGKWQVTFDADGKFVINGKDFGGQSSKQTVDQMPTTVKYHSLEVRGGKLVGVNGSRDLSSLSQELKDALTRMHISTDDNVFSTFELGGGDKLTEAKIASLAAAVRGSNDIAVGKGWYSEDTTVLVVREYVTLFPIPGFQYADKIPLELTPDLATPIDKNKFFSVGAPLFTKFHLRAGNAEMTADSSTGQGGVKNLPQAIVSNTSVLDTFGTVQ
;
A
#
# COMPACT_ATOMS: atom_id res chain seq x y z
N MET A 1 88.04 92.59 32.40
CA MET A 1 88.14 93.58 31.30
C MET A 1 88.72 92.86 30.09
N ARG A 2 88.12 93.09 28.90
CA ARG A 2 88.61 92.64 27.60
C ARG A 2 90.11 92.83 27.44
N THR A 3 90.68 92.08 26.50
CA THR A 3 92.09 92.03 26.11
C THR A 3 92.89 91.22 27.13
N LYS A 4 93.35 90.02 26.81
CA LYS A 4 94.17 89.73 25.62
C LYS A 4 93.78 88.38 25.02
N TYR A 5 92.69 88.45 24.26
CA TYR A 5 92.19 87.54 23.23
C TYR A 5 93.17 87.30 22.05
N LEU A 6 94.45 87.65 22.19
CA LEU A 6 95.45 87.60 21.13
C LEU A 6 96.58 86.61 21.45
N ALA A 7 96.94 86.48 22.72
CA ALA A 7 97.89 85.46 23.15
C ALA A 7 97.30 84.05 23.02
N LEU A 8 95.96 83.93 23.17
CA LEU A 8 95.24 82.66 23.02
C LEU A 8 95.18 82.18 21.55
N LYS A 9 95.27 83.06 20.55
CA LYS A 9 95.23 82.67 19.12
C LYS A 9 96.56 82.13 18.59
N LEU A 10 97.68 82.63 19.10
CA LEU A 10 99.01 82.26 18.61
C LEU A 10 99.49 80.92 19.19
N LEU A 11 99.12 80.64 20.44
CA LEU A 11 99.35 79.33 21.05
C LEU A 11 98.43 78.24 20.49
N LEU A 12 97.24 78.60 19.97
CA LEU A 12 96.34 77.65 19.31
C LEU A 12 96.83 77.16 17.94
N THR A 13 97.83 77.80 17.32
CA THR A 13 98.27 77.47 15.95
C THR A 13 99.49 76.57 15.90
N LEU A 14 100.35 76.57 16.93
CA LEU A 14 101.59 75.78 16.90
C LEU A 14 101.40 74.31 17.30
N SER A 15 100.35 73.97 18.04
CA SER A 15 100.04 72.58 18.39
C SER A 15 99.29 71.81 17.30
N LEU A 16 98.84 72.49 16.24
CA LEU A 16 98.02 71.91 15.16
C LEU A 16 98.82 71.40 13.94
N LEU A 17 100.16 71.39 14.00
CA LEU A 17 100.99 71.09 12.82
C LEU A 17 102.08 70.03 12.98
N PHE A 18 102.33 69.44 14.17
CA PHE A 18 103.53 68.60 14.37
C PHE A 18 103.38 67.18 14.95
N SER A 19 102.22 66.55 14.87
CA SER A 19 102.15 65.07 15.04
C SER A 19 101.10 64.43 14.15
N LEU A 20 101.24 64.77 12.88
CA LEU A 20 100.51 64.31 11.69
C LEU A 20 101.03 62.95 11.15
N PHE A 21 101.60 62.06 11.97
CA PHE A 21 101.84 60.65 11.61
C PHE A 21 101.61 59.75 12.84
N PHE A 22 100.49 58.98 12.81
CA PHE A 22 99.86 58.24 13.90
C PHE A 22 99.25 59.10 15.02
N GLY A 23 97.99 59.51 14.82
CA GLY A 23 97.13 59.99 15.90
C GLY A 23 96.50 58.81 16.64
N LEU A 24 97.10 58.41 17.76
CA LEU A 24 96.52 57.48 18.73
C LEU A 24 96.76 58.07 20.13
N ILE A 25 95.67 58.17 20.92
CA ILE A 25 95.60 58.38 22.39
C ILE A 25 95.76 59.87 22.77
N GLU A 26 94.83 60.60 23.40
CA GLU A 26 93.68 60.39 24.31
C GLU A 26 92.87 61.73 24.39
N PRO A 27 91.82 61.97 25.20
CA PRO A 27 90.80 61.11 25.84
C PRO A 27 89.36 61.65 25.62
N THR A 28 88.33 60.82 25.46
CA THR A 28 86.95 61.26 25.78
C THR A 28 85.99 60.10 26.05
N MET A 29 85.23 60.31 27.13
CA MET A 29 83.89 59.81 27.39
C MET A 29 83.75 58.32 27.71
N VAL A 30 83.63 58.10 29.02
CA VAL A 30 83.05 56.95 29.70
C VAL A 30 81.79 56.48 28.95
N GLN A 31 81.94 55.39 28.21
CA GLN A 31 80.85 54.58 27.68
C GLN A 31 80.78 53.33 28.56
N ALA A 32 79.60 53.05 29.10
CA ALA A 32 79.37 51.95 30.03
C ALA A 32 79.86 50.63 29.41
N ALA A 33 80.82 49.98 30.08
CA ALA A 33 81.22 48.63 29.75
C ALA A 33 80.06 47.68 30.09
N SER A 34 79.32 47.26 29.07
CA SER A 34 78.28 46.23 29.20
C SER A 34 78.95 44.88 29.41
N ALA A 35 78.73 44.29 30.58
CA ALA A 35 79.10 42.91 30.88
C ALA A 35 78.33 41.96 29.95
N GLY A 36 79.05 41.24 29.08
CA GLY A 36 78.46 40.20 28.24
C GLY A 36 78.11 38.95 29.05
N VAL A 37 77.00 38.31 28.70
CA VAL A 37 76.57 37.02 29.27
C VAL A 37 77.39 35.90 28.63
N GLY A 38 78.06 35.07 29.44
CA GLY A 38 78.68 33.82 28.98
C GLY A 38 80.04 33.93 28.27
N GLY A 39 80.69 35.10 28.27
CA GLY A 39 82.08 35.21 27.79
C GLY A 39 82.26 35.36 26.27
N VAL A 40 81.21 35.68 25.50
CA VAL A 40 81.32 36.07 24.08
C VAL A 40 80.48 37.34 23.83
N ASN A 41 81.03 38.31 23.08
CA ASN A 41 80.39 39.58 22.77
C ASN A 41 79.08 39.36 21.97
N GLY A 42 77.93 39.66 22.58
CA GLY A 42 76.64 39.71 21.88
C GLY A 42 76.57 40.86 20.86
N SER A 43 75.67 40.76 19.89
CA SER A 43 75.52 41.75 18.83
C SER A 43 75.20 43.15 19.40
N THR A 44 75.93 44.16 18.92
CA THR A 44 75.68 45.57 19.27
C THR A 44 74.51 46.08 18.42
N GLY A 45 73.36 46.32 19.05
CA GLY A 45 72.22 46.94 18.39
C GLY A 45 72.57 48.35 17.88
N GLY A 46 72.19 48.67 16.65
CA GLY A 46 72.36 50.01 16.08
C GLY A 46 71.65 51.10 16.88
N ALA A 47 72.09 52.35 16.72
CA ALA A 47 71.77 53.53 17.54
C ALA A 47 70.27 53.93 17.71
N THR A 48 69.33 53.15 17.17
CA THR A 48 67.88 53.34 17.34
C THR A 48 67.19 52.21 18.11
N SER A 49 67.95 51.22 18.61
CA SER A 49 67.43 50.11 19.42
C SER A 49 67.22 50.55 20.87
N GLY A 50 65.97 50.46 21.35
CA GLY A 50 65.59 50.82 22.74
C GLY A 50 65.77 49.71 23.78
N THR A 51 66.46 48.61 23.45
CA THR A 51 66.74 47.50 24.37
C THR A 51 68.25 47.38 24.61
N ALA A 52 68.65 47.29 25.89
CA ALA A 52 70.01 46.95 26.27
C ALA A 52 70.39 45.56 25.75
N ALA A 53 71.67 45.35 25.45
CA ALA A 53 72.20 44.06 24.99
C ALA A 53 71.77 42.92 25.93
N GLY A 54 71.15 41.86 25.39
CA GLY A 54 70.91 40.60 26.11
C GLY A 54 69.47 40.20 26.43
N ASP A 55 68.46 41.01 26.11
CA ASP A 55 67.06 40.59 26.27
C ASP A 55 66.65 39.63 25.12
N PHE A 56 66.62 38.33 25.39
CA PHE A 56 66.03 37.34 24.48
C PHE A 56 64.54 37.16 24.77
N GLN A 57 63.73 37.00 23.72
CA GLN A 57 62.31 36.68 23.85
C GLN A 57 61.97 35.41 23.09
N THR A 58 61.46 34.43 23.82
CA THR A 58 60.73 33.30 23.24
C THR A 58 59.31 33.74 22.91
N SER A 59 58.87 33.54 21.67
CA SER A 59 57.44 33.59 21.37
C SER A 59 56.79 32.34 21.93
N ASP A 60 55.67 32.50 22.63
CA ASP A 60 54.89 31.46 23.29
C ASP A 60 54.32 30.38 22.36
N LYS A 61 54.51 30.53 21.04
CA LYS A 61 53.82 29.74 20.01
C LYS A 61 54.73 29.20 18.89
N VAL A 62 55.89 29.79 18.62
CA VAL A 62 56.72 29.46 17.44
C VAL A 62 57.59 28.23 17.68
N ALA A 63 57.18 27.09 17.11
CA ALA A 63 57.94 25.84 17.15
C ALA A 63 57.66 24.96 15.91
N VAL A 64 58.63 24.11 15.57
CA VAL A 64 58.51 23.10 14.51
C VAL A 64 58.83 21.71 15.06
N LEU A 65 58.29 20.67 14.42
CA LEU A 65 58.52 19.28 14.81
C LEU A 65 59.63 18.72 13.95
N GLY A 66 60.68 18.17 14.58
CA GLY A 66 61.63 17.32 13.88
C GLY A 66 61.27 15.85 14.06
N VAL A 67 61.37 15.07 12.97
CA VAL A 67 61.02 13.65 12.92
C VAL A 67 62.06 12.85 12.13
N GLY A 68 62.39 11.65 12.60
CA GLY A 68 63.32 10.75 11.93
C GLY A 68 63.36 9.35 12.54
N PHE A 69 63.92 8.39 11.82
CA PHE A 69 64.08 7.01 12.30
C PHE A 69 65.46 6.78 12.90
N ILE A 70 65.50 6.04 14.01
CA ILE A 70 66.73 5.58 14.66
C ILE A 70 66.72 4.06 14.84
N SER A 71 67.87 3.42 14.62
CA SER A 71 68.09 2.00 14.91
C SER A 71 68.65 1.85 16.33
N ASN A 72 67.91 1.26 17.27
CA ASN A 72 68.32 1.23 18.68
C ASN A 72 68.84 -0.16 19.13
N PRO A 73 70.13 -0.33 19.47
CA PRO A 73 70.62 -1.51 20.18
C PRO A 73 70.55 -1.27 21.70
N ASP A 74 69.51 -1.80 22.35
CA ASP A 74 69.38 -2.08 23.80
C ASP A 74 69.89 -1.01 24.82
N GLY A 75 68.95 -0.31 25.49
CA GLY A 75 69.17 0.21 26.86
C GLY A 75 68.89 1.68 27.20
N ILE A 76 68.36 2.53 26.30
CA ILE A 76 68.71 3.97 26.36
C ILE A 76 67.54 4.99 26.32
N LEU A 77 66.27 4.57 26.34
CA LEU A 77 65.13 5.52 26.45
C LEU A 77 64.03 4.95 27.37
N SER A 78 64.16 5.20 28.69
CA SER A 78 63.21 4.77 29.73
C SER A 78 63.07 5.83 30.84
N GLU A 79 62.12 5.66 31.77
CA GLU A 79 61.88 6.59 32.91
C GLU A 79 63.11 6.81 33.80
N VAL A 80 64.05 5.88 33.80
CA VAL A 80 65.23 5.88 34.68
C VAL A 80 66.48 6.48 34.03
N ALA A 81 66.37 7.07 32.83
CA ALA A 81 67.48 7.73 32.15
C ALA A 81 68.00 8.95 32.96
N SER A 82 69.32 9.00 33.14
CA SER A 82 70.03 10.06 33.86
C SER A 82 70.40 11.25 32.97
N VAL A 83 70.94 12.34 33.54
CA VAL A 83 71.50 13.47 32.76
C VAL A 83 72.69 13.03 31.90
N GLU A 84 73.53 12.13 32.41
CA GLU A 84 74.69 11.58 31.68
C GLU A 84 74.26 10.68 30.51
N ASP A 85 73.11 10.02 30.61
CA ASP A 85 72.52 9.27 29.50
C ASP A 85 72.05 10.15 28.34
N LEU A 86 71.98 11.46 28.51
CA LEU A 86 71.55 12.43 27.51
C LEU A 86 72.72 13.14 26.83
N GLU A 87 73.90 13.09 27.46
CA GLU A 87 75.16 13.68 26.97
C GLU A 87 76.00 12.69 26.14
N ASP A 88 75.50 11.47 25.91
CA ASP A 88 76.17 10.46 25.09
C ASP A 88 76.28 10.94 23.62
N PRO A 89 77.50 10.96 23.05
CA PRO A 89 77.75 11.45 21.69
C PRO A 89 77.05 10.63 20.57
N PHE A 90 76.38 9.52 20.88
CA PHE A 90 75.58 8.77 19.89
C PHE A 90 74.06 9.03 19.95
N LYS A 91 73.53 9.64 21.01
CA LYS A 91 72.07 9.64 21.29
C LYS A 91 71.32 10.85 20.72
N PHE A 92 71.98 12.01 20.64
CA PHE A 92 71.46 13.26 20.06
C PHE A 92 72.57 14.11 19.40
N SER A 93 73.64 13.48 18.92
CA SER A 93 74.71 14.22 18.25
C SER A 93 74.24 14.93 16.99
N HIS A 94 75.01 15.94 16.54
CA HIS A 94 74.78 16.59 15.24
C HIS A 94 74.79 15.60 14.06
N GLU A 95 75.29 14.38 14.26
CA GLU A 95 75.21 13.30 13.27
C GLU A 95 73.76 12.79 13.08
N LEU A 96 72.92 12.75 14.12
CA LEU A 96 71.50 12.41 14.00
C LEU A 96 70.70 13.48 13.26
N GLU A 97 71.05 14.76 13.49
CA GLU A 97 70.48 15.89 12.76
C GLU A 97 70.57 15.68 11.25
N LYS A 98 71.67 15.07 10.74
CA LYS A 98 71.87 14.84 9.30
C LYS A 98 70.69 14.14 8.65
N THR A 99 69.94 13.34 9.39
CA THR A 99 68.80 12.55 8.87
C THR A 99 67.43 13.02 9.36
N MET A 100 67.35 14.02 10.23
CA MET A 100 66.08 14.57 10.70
C MET A 100 65.39 15.42 9.63
N LEU A 101 64.06 15.30 9.57
CA LEU A 101 63.17 16.11 8.73
C LEU A 101 62.36 17.06 9.60
N TYR A 102 62.14 18.28 9.12
CA TYR A 102 61.43 19.33 9.87
C TYR A 102 60.08 19.66 9.23
N ILE A 103 59.03 19.73 10.06
CA ILE A 103 57.67 20.06 9.62
C ILE A 103 57.02 21.06 10.58
N SER A 104 56.40 22.09 10.01
CA SER A 104 55.70 23.13 10.77
C SER A 104 54.22 22.75 10.96
N PRO A 105 53.63 23.01 12.14
CA PRO A 105 52.22 22.71 12.38
C PRO A 105 51.28 23.60 11.58
N ASN A 106 51.70 24.80 11.16
CA ASN A 106 50.90 25.74 10.37
C ASN A 106 51.79 26.55 9.41
N LYS A 107 51.15 27.31 8.52
CA LYS A 107 51.81 28.14 7.49
C LYS A 107 52.65 29.29 8.06
N GLU A 108 52.24 29.85 9.19
CA GLU A 108 52.90 31.00 9.79
C GLU A 108 54.28 30.62 10.34
N PHE A 109 54.39 29.51 11.06
CA PHE A 109 55.66 29.03 11.60
C PHE A 109 56.57 28.50 10.50
N ASP A 110 56.00 27.91 9.44
CA ASP A 110 56.74 27.55 8.23
C ASP A 110 57.41 28.76 7.59
N THR A 111 56.67 29.87 7.50
CA THR A 111 57.20 31.14 6.97
C THR A 111 58.35 31.67 7.82
N LEU A 112 58.26 31.56 9.15
CA LEU A 112 59.31 31.98 10.07
C LEU A 112 60.55 31.06 10.02
N PHE A 113 60.35 29.75 9.90
CA PHE A 113 61.41 28.75 9.80
C PHE A 113 62.20 28.87 8.49
N ARG A 114 61.49 29.15 7.38
CA ARG A 114 62.09 29.29 6.05
C ARG A 114 62.73 30.65 5.79
N LYS A 115 62.54 31.63 6.68
CA LYS A 115 63.05 32.99 6.51
C LYS A 115 64.58 32.98 6.44
N SER A 116 65.16 33.73 5.50
CA SER A 116 66.61 33.75 5.28
C SER A 116 67.42 34.26 6.47
N GLY A 117 66.84 35.10 7.33
CA GLY A 117 67.48 35.57 8.56
C GLY A 117 67.39 34.58 9.72
N SER A 118 66.57 33.53 9.61
CA SER A 118 66.44 32.46 10.60
C SER A 118 67.45 31.34 10.33
N GLY A 119 67.64 30.47 11.32
CA GLY A 119 68.52 29.30 11.19
C GLY A 119 68.29 28.26 12.27
N LEU A 120 68.83 27.07 12.06
CA LEU A 120 68.81 25.98 13.03
C LEU A 120 70.09 26.04 13.88
N LEU A 121 69.92 26.07 15.18
CA LEU A 121 70.97 26.18 16.19
C LEU A 121 71.08 24.88 16.98
N GLY A 122 72.27 24.62 17.51
CA GLY A 122 72.53 23.56 18.50
C GLY A 122 73.25 24.13 19.72
N TYR A 123 73.46 23.30 20.72
CA TYR A 123 74.24 23.68 21.90
C TYR A 123 75.13 22.53 22.38
N THR A 124 76.40 22.84 22.65
CA THR A 124 77.28 21.95 23.40
C THR A 124 77.88 22.71 24.58
N THR A 125 78.13 22.01 25.69
CA THR A 125 78.80 22.58 26.87
C THR A 125 80.21 23.08 26.56
N ALA A 126 80.86 22.54 25.52
CA ALA A 126 82.21 22.88 25.09
C ALA A 126 82.26 24.08 24.13
N ASP A 127 81.34 24.17 23.16
CA ASP A 127 81.39 25.15 22.07
C ASP A 127 80.36 26.28 22.22
N GLY A 128 79.44 26.17 23.19
CA GLY A 128 78.33 27.10 23.37
C GLY A 128 77.26 26.93 22.30
N VAL A 129 76.55 28.02 21.97
CA VAL A 129 75.54 28.00 20.89
C VAL A 129 76.23 27.99 19.54
N ILE A 130 75.94 26.96 18.77
CA ILE A 130 76.47 26.75 17.43
C ILE A 130 75.37 26.94 16.39
N THR A 131 75.77 27.38 15.20
CA THR A 131 74.85 27.53 14.08
C THR A 131 74.98 26.31 13.18
N LEU A 132 74.00 25.41 13.25
CA LEU A 132 74.02 24.18 12.45
C LEU A 132 73.71 24.52 10.98
N TYR A 133 72.68 25.34 10.75
CA TYR A 133 72.27 25.76 9.40
C TYR A 133 71.77 27.19 9.38
N GLY A 134 72.02 27.90 8.27
CA GLY A 134 71.44 29.21 8.02
C GLY A 134 72.05 30.31 8.88
N ASN A 135 71.25 31.30 9.28
CA ASN A 135 71.74 32.45 10.04
C ASN A 135 71.39 32.35 11.52
N ASN A 136 72.25 32.90 12.38
CA ASN A 136 72.02 32.94 13.81
C ASN A 136 71.65 34.36 14.27
N PRO A 137 70.36 34.65 14.48
CA PRO A 137 69.94 35.98 14.90
C PRO A 137 70.31 36.28 16.36
N LEU A 138 70.69 35.28 17.16
CA LEU A 138 71.17 35.46 18.53
C LEU A 138 72.65 35.87 18.56
N TYR A 139 73.42 35.37 17.60
CA TYR A 139 74.86 35.62 17.45
C TYR A 139 75.18 35.88 15.98
N SER A 140 75.06 37.14 15.54
CA SER A 140 75.20 37.54 14.14
C SER A 140 76.53 37.17 13.48
N ASP A 141 77.58 37.00 14.29
CA ASP A 141 78.94 36.70 13.82
C ASP A 141 79.23 35.19 13.84
N SER A 142 78.26 34.36 14.22
CA SER A 142 78.40 32.89 14.23
C SER A 142 78.43 32.34 12.81
N THR A 143 79.44 31.54 12.49
CA THR A 143 79.56 30.87 11.19
C THR A 143 78.75 29.58 11.19
N ALA A 144 77.89 29.39 10.18
CA ALA A 144 77.09 28.17 10.05
C ALA A 144 77.91 26.97 9.56
N LEU A 145 77.64 25.79 10.13
CA LEU A 145 78.22 24.53 9.67
C LEU A 145 77.72 24.16 8.27
N SER A 146 76.49 24.55 7.92
CA SER A 146 75.86 24.28 6.64
C SER A 146 74.96 25.44 6.18
N SER A 147 74.64 25.47 4.89
CA SER A 147 73.88 26.57 4.29
C SER A 147 72.40 26.55 4.68
N HIS A 148 71.73 27.71 4.55
CA HIS A 148 70.26 27.78 4.67
C HIS A 148 69.56 26.86 3.67
N ASP A 149 70.09 26.77 2.45
CA ASP A 149 69.53 25.89 1.41
C ASP A 149 69.57 24.40 1.81
N ALA A 150 70.62 23.98 2.52
CA ALA A 150 70.71 22.62 3.05
C ALA A 150 69.65 22.34 4.14
N LEU A 151 69.25 23.35 4.93
CA LEU A 151 68.10 23.25 5.84
C LEU A 151 66.78 23.18 5.08
N MET A 152 66.62 23.97 4.00
CA MET A 152 65.40 23.96 3.20
C MET A 152 65.16 22.60 2.54
N VAL A 153 66.22 21.89 2.15
CA VAL A 153 66.16 20.51 1.67
C VAL A 153 65.52 19.57 2.70
N LYS A 154 65.83 19.75 3.99
CA LYS A 154 65.30 18.97 5.12
C LYS A 154 63.92 19.43 5.61
N THR A 155 63.41 20.55 5.09
CA THR A 155 62.13 21.14 5.53
C THR A 155 60.98 20.64 4.65
N LEU A 156 60.08 19.86 5.24
CA LEU A 156 58.85 19.36 4.61
C LEU A 156 57.81 20.47 4.43
N GLU A 157 56.78 20.23 3.62
CA GLU A 157 55.64 21.16 3.57
C GLU A 157 54.94 21.20 4.94
N TYR A 158 54.36 22.34 5.31
CA TYR A 158 53.64 22.47 6.58
C TYR A 158 52.38 21.59 6.60
N ALA A 159 51.90 21.27 7.80
CA ALA A 159 50.95 20.18 8.05
C ALA A 159 49.68 20.18 7.15
N ASP A 160 49.05 21.33 6.88
CA ASP A 160 47.83 21.38 6.04
C ASP A 160 48.07 20.95 4.59
N LYS A 161 49.29 21.11 4.09
CA LYS A 161 49.67 20.64 2.76
C LYS A 161 50.24 19.22 2.82
N ALA A 162 51.04 18.93 3.84
CA ALA A 162 51.66 17.62 4.02
C ALA A 162 50.62 16.51 4.16
N GLN A 163 49.46 16.75 4.80
CA GLN A 163 48.37 15.75 4.94
C GLN A 163 47.83 15.21 3.61
N ASP A 164 48.05 15.93 2.50
CA ASP A 164 47.66 15.56 1.14
C ASP A 164 48.86 15.13 0.29
N SER A 165 50.04 14.94 0.89
CA SER A 165 51.24 14.48 0.20
C SER A 165 51.04 13.07 -0.39
N LYS A 166 51.66 12.84 -1.56
CA LYS A 166 51.76 11.51 -2.17
C LYS A 166 52.80 10.64 -1.47
N ASN A 167 53.72 11.24 -0.70
CA ASN A 167 54.67 10.50 0.11
C ASN A 167 53.99 10.09 1.42
N TYR A 168 53.92 8.78 1.66
CA TYR A 168 53.13 8.21 2.76
C TYR A 168 53.66 8.62 4.15
N PHE A 169 54.97 8.83 4.30
CA PHE A 169 55.55 9.32 5.56
C PHE A 169 55.14 10.77 5.84
N GLU A 170 55.33 11.67 4.88
CA GLU A 170 54.94 13.09 5.01
C GLU A 170 53.43 13.23 5.22
N GLN A 171 52.63 12.39 4.55
CA GLN A 171 51.17 12.37 4.70
C GLN A 171 50.71 12.04 6.11
N VAL A 172 51.24 10.96 6.69
CA VAL A 172 50.83 10.50 8.02
C VAL A 172 51.23 11.51 9.10
N ILE A 173 52.44 12.06 9.02
CA ILE A 173 52.90 13.09 9.95
C ILE A 173 52.08 14.39 9.79
N GLY A 174 51.76 14.79 8.56
CA GLY A 174 50.89 15.95 8.29
C GLY A 174 49.49 15.80 8.88
N LYS A 175 48.84 14.64 8.69
CA LYS A 175 47.52 14.33 9.27
C LYS A 175 47.54 14.35 10.79
N ALA A 176 48.61 13.82 11.40
CA ALA A 176 48.76 13.83 12.84
C ALA A 176 48.86 15.25 13.41
N LEU A 177 49.59 16.14 12.73
CA LEU A 177 49.72 17.54 13.13
C LEU A 177 48.43 18.36 12.91
N VAL A 178 47.68 18.12 11.83
CA VAL A 178 46.35 18.75 11.63
C VAL A 178 45.37 18.30 12.71
N SER A 179 45.43 17.03 13.12
CA SER A 179 44.51 16.46 14.10
C SER A 179 44.72 16.94 15.54
N ILE A 180 45.78 17.72 15.81
CA ILE A 180 45.99 18.37 17.11
C ILE A 180 44.83 19.32 17.43
N ASP A 181 44.48 20.15 16.45
CA ASP A 181 43.30 21.02 16.47
C ASP A 181 42.82 21.20 15.03
N PRO A 182 41.94 20.32 14.54
CA PRO A 182 41.50 20.31 13.13
C PRO A 182 40.85 21.63 12.68
N ASN A 183 40.35 22.42 13.64
CA ASN A 183 39.57 23.62 13.37
C ASN A 183 40.38 24.91 13.53
N ASP A 184 41.62 24.85 14.03
CA ASP A 184 42.49 26.02 14.21
C ASP A 184 43.62 26.05 13.17
N PRO A 185 43.58 26.95 12.16
CA PRO A 185 44.67 27.12 11.20
C PRO A 185 45.92 27.78 11.81
N SER A 186 45.85 28.32 13.04
CA SER A 186 46.95 28.90 13.80
C SER A 186 47.49 27.97 14.91
N ARG A 187 47.12 26.68 14.86
CA ARG A 187 47.52 25.63 15.80
C ARG A 187 49.03 25.59 16.03
N ASN A 188 49.43 25.32 17.27
CA ASN A 188 50.83 25.22 17.68
C ASN A 188 51.11 23.86 18.33
N LEU A 189 52.39 23.52 18.52
CA LEU A 189 52.80 22.26 19.13
C LEU A 189 52.50 22.18 20.64
N GLY A 190 52.06 23.26 21.30
CA GLY A 190 51.59 23.22 22.70
C GLY A 190 50.19 22.61 22.88
N GLY A 191 49.39 22.51 21.81
CA GLY A 191 48.02 21.93 21.83
C GLY A 191 46.95 22.83 22.47
N THR A 192 45.68 22.40 22.43
CA THR A 192 44.51 23.03 23.07
C THR A 192 43.80 22.05 24.02
N GLY A 193 43.30 22.54 25.16
CA GLY A 193 42.33 21.81 26.00
C GLY A 193 42.80 20.50 26.66
N GLY A 194 44.10 20.20 26.73
CA GLY A 194 44.64 19.05 27.46
C GLY A 194 44.83 17.76 26.63
N ILE A 195 44.78 17.82 25.29
CA ILE A 195 45.18 16.70 24.41
C ILE A 195 46.65 16.91 23.98
N PRO A 196 47.61 16.08 24.44
CA PRO A 196 49.02 16.18 24.02
C PRO A 196 49.19 15.84 22.54
N VAL A 197 50.04 16.57 21.81
CA VAL A 197 50.39 16.29 20.39
C VAL A 197 50.90 14.86 20.21
N GLY A 198 51.68 14.36 21.16
CA GLY A 198 52.15 12.97 21.20
C GLY A 198 51.01 11.94 21.24
N SER A 199 49.89 12.23 21.90
CA SER A 199 48.73 11.33 21.95
C SER A 199 48.01 11.24 20.59
N THR A 200 47.93 12.36 19.87
CA THR A 200 47.37 12.40 18.50
C THR A 200 48.27 11.70 17.49
N LEU A 201 49.59 11.93 17.57
CA LEU A 201 50.60 11.22 16.77
C LEU A 201 50.53 9.71 17.01
N LYS A 202 50.49 9.28 18.27
CA LYS A 202 50.32 7.87 18.65
C LYS A 202 49.05 7.29 18.05
N LYS A 203 47.90 7.91 18.30
CA LYS A 203 46.59 7.42 17.86
C LYS A 203 46.53 7.26 16.34
N ILE A 204 47.02 8.23 15.58
CA ILE A 204 47.01 8.16 14.11
C ILE A 204 48.00 7.10 13.62
N LEU A 205 49.21 7.03 14.18
CA LEU A 205 50.18 5.99 13.82
C LEU A 205 49.64 4.58 14.12
N GLU A 206 49.02 4.38 15.29
CA GLU A 206 48.39 3.12 15.68
C GLU A 206 47.17 2.78 14.78
N GLN A 207 46.35 3.77 14.41
CA GLN A 207 45.23 3.58 13.48
C GLN A 207 45.69 3.25 12.05
N TYR A 208 46.84 3.76 11.62
CA TYR A 208 47.42 3.44 10.31
C TYR A 208 48.14 2.09 10.30
N ILE A 209 48.74 1.71 11.42
CA ILE A 209 49.30 0.37 11.65
C ILE A 209 48.18 -0.67 11.76
N VAL A 210 47.09 -0.33 12.43
CA VAL A 210 45.92 -1.19 12.71
C VAL A 210 44.68 -0.54 12.10
N LYS A 211 44.54 -0.60 10.78
CA LYS A 211 43.34 -0.08 10.12
C LYS A 211 42.13 -0.92 10.54
N ASN A 212 41.26 -0.33 11.37
CA ASN A 212 39.96 -0.87 11.79
C ASN A 212 40.00 -2.26 12.45
N GLY A 213 40.94 -2.52 13.36
CA GLY A 213 40.89 -3.70 14.24
C GLY A 213 40.90 -5.06 13.51
N LYS A 214 41.28 -5.10 12.24
CA LYS A 214 41.47 -6.34 11.48
C LYS A 214 42.98 -6.62 11.35
N PRO A 215 43.48 -7.80 11.77
CA PRO A 215 44.82 -8.22 11.45
C PRO A 215 44.84 -8.65 9.98
N ASP A 216 45.67 -8.02 9.16
CA ASP A 216 45.98 -8.55 7.84
C ASP A 216 47.40 -8.15 7.42
N ILE A 217 47.88 -8.83 6.39
CA ILE A 217 49.15 -8.61 5.66
C ILE A 217 49.44 -7.11 5.37
N ASP A 218 48.40 -6.27 5.34
CA ASP A 218 48.47 -4.82 5.16
C ASP A 218 49.18 -4.03 6.27
N SER A 219 49.27 -4.53 7.50
CA SER A 219 49.94 -3.81 8.60
C SER A 219 51.45 -3.71 8.37
N GLN A 220 52.09 -4.80 7.93
CA GLN A 220 53.49 -4.82 7.51
C GLN A 220 53.71 -4.00 6.24
N ILE A 221 52.77 -4.03 5.29
CA ILE A 221 52.83 -3.21 4.07
C ILE A 221 52.74 -1.72 4.40
N ASN A 222 51.80 -1.29 5.23
CA ASN A 222 51.65 0.11 5.63
C ASN A 222 52.85 0.61 6.44
N GLN A 223 53.36 -0.22 7.37
CA GLN A 223 54.59 0.07 8.10
C GLN A 223 55.81 0.20 7.18
N SER A 224 55.94 -0.70 6.20
CA SER A 224 56.96 -0.64 5.16
C SER A 224 56.80 0.58 4.27
N MET A 225 55.58 0.98 3.92
CA MET A 225 55.29 2.19 3.13
C MET A 225 55.67 3.48 3.87
N ILE A 226 55.49 3.56 5.19
CA ILE A 226 55.96 4.71 5.98
C ILE A 226 57.49 4.75 6.02
N LEU A 227 58.16 3.63 6.30
CA LEU A 227 59.62 3.56 6.29
C LEU A 227 60.21 3.88 4.92
N GLN A 228 59.63 3.32 3.85
CA GLN A 228 60.03 3.58 2.48
C GLN A 228 59.76 5.04 2.09
N GLY A 229 58.63 5.61 2.53
CA GLY A 229 58.32 7.03 2.34
C GLY A 229 59.40 7.93 2.92
N TYR A 230 59.88 7.63 4.12
CA TYR A 230 61.00 8.34 4.75
C TYR A 230 62.30 8.20 3.96
N LEU A 231 62.70 6.97 3.62
CA LEU A 231 63.91 6.70 2.84
C LEU A 231 63.87 7.38 1.46
N ASN A 232 62.71 7.40 0.81
CA ASN A 232 62.49 8.12 -0.44
C ASN A 232 62.71 9.63 -0.25
N LEU A 233 62.20 10.24 0.83
CA LEU A 233 62.45 11.66 1.10
C LEU A 233 63.94 11.96 1.31
N ILE A 234 64.66 11.12 2.06
CA ILE A 234 66.11 11.26 2.26
C ILE A 234 66.86 11.22 0.92
N LYS A 235 66.50 10.29 0.03
CA LYS A 235 67.12 10.10 -1.29
C LYS A 235 66.75 11.19 -2.28
N GLU A 236 65.46 11.45 -2.48
CA GLU A 236 64.92 12.37 -3.48
C GLU A 236 65.32 13.82 -3.20
N ARG A 237 65.36 14.21 -1.93
CA ARG A 237 65.80 15.55 -1.51
C ARG A 237 67.33 15.66 -1.46
N GLY A 238 68.07 14.56 -1.64
CA GLY A 238 69.53 14.55 -1.69
C GLY A 238 70.19 14.85 -0.34
N ILE A 239 69.54 14.43 0.76
CA ILE A 239 70.02 14.61 2.14
C ILE A 239 71.26 13.73 2.39
N LEU A 240 71.18 12.45 1.99
CA LEU A 240 72.34 11.55 1.90
C LEU A 240 72.53 11.12 0.45
N LYS A 241 73.77 10.89 0.02
CA LYS A 241 74.09 10.55 -1.38
C LYS A 241 75.06 9.37 -1.48
N GLY A 242 74.97 8.61 -2.57
CA GLY A 242 75.91 7.52 -2.88
C GLY A 242 75.94 6.43 -1.79
N ASP A 243 77.13 5.99 -1.43
CA ASP A 243 77.35 4.90 -0.45
C ASP A 243 76.81 5.23 0.94
N GLU A 244 76.77 6.52 1.31
CA GLU A 244 76.24 6.98 2.59
C GLU A 244 74.74 6.69 2.72
N PHE A 245 73.97 6.94 1.66
CA PHE A 245 72.54 6.59 1.62
C PHE A 245 72.32 5.08 1.66
N THR A 246 73.06 4.32 0.85
CA THR A 246 72.91 2.85 0.76
C THR A 246 73.20 2.18 2.11
N ASN A 247 74.23 2.63 2.82
CA ASN A 247 74.56 2.12 4.15
C ASN A 247 73.46 2.45 5.18
N PHE A 248 72.94 3.68 5.14
CA PHE A 248 71.85 4.12 6.02
C PHE A 248 70.55 3.34 5.77
N GLU A 249 70.16 3.17 4.51
CA GLU A 249 68.98 2.38 4.09
C GLU A 249 69.08 0.92 4.58
N SER A 250 70.24 0.28 4.38
CA SER A 250 70.48 -1.08 4.85
C SER A 250 70.42 -1.22 6.38
N GLN A 251 70.95 -0.24 7.12
CA GLN A 251 70.88 -0.23 8.58
C GLN A 251 69.44 -0.13 9.08
N LEU A 252 68.63 0.77 8.52
CA LEU A 252 67.23 0.93 8.95
C LEU A 252 66.36 -0.28 8.59
N HIS A 253 66.53 -0.88 7.40
CA HIS A 253 65.83 -2.11 7.06
C HIS A 253 66.24 -3.30 7.95
N SER A 254 67.51 -3.37 8.33
CA SER A 254 68.00 -4.42 9.25
C SER A 254 67.40 -4.25 10.65
N ALA A 255 67.32 -3.00 11.14
CA ALA A 255 66.67 -2.68 12.40
C ALA A 255 65.14 -2.93 12.35
N PHE A 256 64.49 -2.62 11.23
CA PHE A 256 63.06 -2.90 11.00
C PHE A 256 62.77 -4.40 11.10
N LYS A 257 63.54 -5.24 10.42
CA LYS A 257 63.41 -6.70 10.48
C LYS A 257 63.69 -7.27 11.87
N ALA A 258 64.54 -6.62 12.65
CA ALA A 258 64.90 -7.05 14.00
C ALA A 258 63.96 -6.51 15.09
N ASN A 259 62.88 -5.78 14.75
CA ASN A 259 62.02 -5.05 15.69
C ASN A 259 62.80 -4.09 16.61
N LYS A 260 63.89 -3.52 16.09
CA LYS A 260 64.79 -2.56 16.78
C LYS A 260 64.73 -1.15 16.17
N LEU A 261 63.76 -0.89 15.31
CA LEU A 261 63.54 0.41 14.70
C LEU A 261 62.63 1.28 15.58
N THR A 262 63.01 2.54 15.78
CA THR A 262 62.24 3.51 16.56
C THR A 262 62.02 4.77 15.73
N LEU A 263 60.78 5.25 15.67
CA LEU A 263 60.46 6.57 15.13
C LEU A 263 60.60 7.60 16.25
N LEU A 264 61.45 8.61 16.05
CA LEU A 264 61.79 9.65 17.02
C LEU A 264 61.16 10.99 16.63
N PHE A 265 60.65 11.70 17.63
CA PHE A 265 60.10 13.05 17.52
C PHE A 265 60.79 13.99 18.51
N HIS A 266 61.13 15.21 18.08
CA HIS A 266 61.58 16.27 18.98
C HIS A 266 60.98 17.64 18.65
N THR A 267 60.74 18.46 19.68
CA THR A 267 60.27 19.84 19.50
C THR A 267 61.47 20.77 19.30
N VAL A 268 61.45 21.59 18.24
CA VAL A 268 62.45 22.63 17.96
C VAL A 268 61.79 23.98 18.15
N VAL A 269 62.28 24.75 19.12
CA VAL A 269 61.66 26.02 19.56
C VAL A 269 62.34 27.22 18.93
N GLY A 270 61.57 28.22 18.52
CA GLY A 270 62.09 29.47 17.97
C GLY A 270 62.45 30.47 19.06
N ILE A 271 63.69 30.96 19.05
CA ILE A 271 64.19 32.01 19.96
C ILE A 271 64.59 33.24 19.13
N SER A 272 64.17 34.42 19.55
CA SER A 272 64.49 35.68 18.87
C SER A 272 65.08 36.71 19.85
N VAL A 273 65.81 37.67 19.32
CA VAL A 273 66.20 38.87 20.09
C VAL A 273 64.96 39.72 20.35
N LYS A 274 64.76 40.17 21.59
CA LYS A 274 63.62 41.01 21.96
C LYS A 274 63.78 42.39 21.34
N ASP A 275 62.85 42.72 20.44
CA ASP A 275 62.69 44.04 19.88
C ASP A 275 61.21 44.44 19.88
N ASN A 276 60.91 45.71 19.62
CA ASN A 276 59.53 46.20 19.58
C ASN A 276 58.79 45.81 18.27
N ARG A 277 59.36 44.96 17.40
CA ARG A 277 58.70 44.51 16.16
C ARG A 277 57.73 43.36 16.46
N ALA A 278 56.72 43.17 15.60
CA ALA A 278 55.83 42.02 15.71
C ALA A 278 56.61 40.72 15.49
N TYR A 279 56.30 39.65 16.24
CA TYR A 279 57.07 38.40 16.17
C TYR A 279 57.12 37.81 14.75
N THR A 280 56.08 37.97 13.94
CA THR A 280 56.03 37.55 12.53
C THR A 280 57.07 38.22 11.62
N SER A 281 57.63 39.36 12.05
CA SER A 281 58.64 40.11 11.30
C SER A 281 60.08 39.87 11.78
N ARG A 282 60.26 39.12 12.87
CA ARG A 282 61.56 38.82 13.48
C ARG A 282 62.25 37.65 12.80
N ASP A 283 63.55 37.52 13.04
CA ASP A 283 64.35 36.36 12.67
C ASP A 283 64.51 35.46 13.91
N PHE A 284 64.46 34.14 13.70
CA PHE A 284 64.48 33.17 14.80
C PHE A 284 65.64 32.19 14.68
N GLY A 285 66.33 31.99 15.80
CA GLY A 285 67.20 30.84 16.01
C GLY A 285 66.35 29.69 16.51
N PHE A 286 66.14 28.69 15.67
CA PHE A 286 65.40 27.48 16.02
C PHE A 286 66.37 26.50 16.67
N ILE A 287 66.13 26.16 17.93
CA ILE A 287 67.00 25.28 18.69
C ILE A 287 66.20 24.08 19.21
N PRO A 288 66.70 22.85 19.13
CA PRO A 288 66.04 21.71 19.75
C PRO A 288 65.79 21.97 21.23
N SER A 289 64.60 21.59 21.72
CA SER A 289 64.17 21.88 23.08
C SER A 289 65.15 21.42 24.16
N HIS A 290 65.80 20.27 23.97
CA HIS A 290 66.84 19.76 24.86
C HIS A 290 68.09 20.66 24.88
N ASP A 291 68.65 20.99 23.72
CA ASP A 291 69.78 21.91 23.58
C ASP A 291 69.49 23.28 24.19
N ALA A 292 68.27 23.79 23.97
CA ALA A 292 67.82 25.07 24.51
C ALA A 292 67.77 25.07 26.05
N VAL A 293 67.38 23.94 26.65
CA VAL A 293 67.33 23.80 28.11
C VAL A 293 68.74 23.61 28.66
N THR A 294 69.60 22.80 28.03
CA THR A 294 71.00 22.64 28.44
C THR A 294 71.76 23.96 28.37
N TRP A 295 71.60 24.70 27.26
CA TRP A 295 72.11 26.05 27.08
C TRP A 295 71.70 26.99 28.21
N TYR A 296 70.41 26.97 28.57
CA TYR A 296 69.89 27.75 29.69
C TYR A 296 70.48 27.32 31.05
N LEU A 297 70.58 26.01 31.32
CA LEU A 297 71.13 25.49 32.58
C LEU A 297 72.59 25.91 32.78
N ASP A 298 73.37 25.94 31.71
CA ASP A 298 74.77 26.38 31.78
C ASP A 298 74.93 27.89 31.90
N ILE A 299 74.10 28.69 31.20
CA ILE A 299 74.01 30.13 31.47
C ILE A 299 73.66 30.38 32.94
N GLN A 300 72.70 29.64 33.51
CA GLN A 300 72.30 29.77 34.91
C GLN A 300 73.43 29.40 35.88
N LYS A 301 74.19 28.32 35.60
CA LYS A 301 75.37 27.95 36.40
C LYS A 301 76.44 29.05 36.36
N ALA A 302 76.68 29.65 35.18
CA ALA A 302 77.62 30.74 35.00
C ALA A 302 77.17 32.06 35.65
N ALA A 303 75.85 32.30 35.75
CA ALA A 303 75.25 33.53 36.29
C ALA A 303 75.05 33.56 37.82
N LYS A 304 75.38 32.49 38.57
CA LYS A 304 75.28 32.50 40.04
C LYS A 304 76.35 33.42 40.67
N PRO A 305 75.99 34.38 41.55
CA PRO A 305 76.96 35.17 42.29
C PRO A 305 77.69 34.30 43.32
N SER A 306 79.00 34.43 43.45
CA SER A 306 79.83 33.76 44.46
C SER A 306 79.69 34.38 45.88
N ASP A 307 78.56 35.03 46.17
CA ASP A 307 78.41 35.88 47.35
C ASP A 307 77.95 35.07 48.58
N LYS A 308 78.80 34.99 49.62
CA LYS A 308 78.60 34.19 50.84
C LYS A 308 77.31 34.51 51.61
N LYS A 309 76.62 35.61 51.29
CA LYS A 309 75.34 35.99 51.93
C LYS A 309 74.12 35.19 51.44
N ILE A 310 74.17 34.59 50.25
CA ILE A 310 73.03 33.81 49.70
C ILE A 310 73.01 32.38 50.29
N GLN A 311 74.20 31.82 50.59
CA GLN A 311 74.37 30.47 51.14
C GLN A 311 73.73 30.22 52.53
N GLY A 312 73.25 31.27 53.20
CA GLY A 312 72.59 31.17 54.52
C GLY A 312 71.06 31.27 54.49
N LEU A 313 70.44 31.43 53.32
CA LEU A 313 68.98 31.50 53.18
C LEU A 313 68.37 30.09 53.08
N SER A 314 67.15 29.91 53.58
CA SER A 314 66.40 28.67 53.32
C SER A 314 66.03 28.58 51.84
N ALA A 315 65.85 27.38 51.30
CA ALA A 315 65.56 27.15 49.87
C ALA A 315 64.38 27.99 49.33
N ASN A 316 63.35 28.25 50.15
CA ASN A 316 62.23 29.13 49.76
C ASN A 316 62.61 30.61 49.70
N ARG A 317 63.51 31.08 50.58
CA ARG A 317 64.01 32.46 50.54
C ARG A 317 65.08 32.67 49.47
N GLU A 318 65.83 31.62 49.14
CA GLU A 318 66.73 31.60 47.99
C GLU A 318 65.93 31.70 46.68
N ALA A 319 64.80 30.97 46.61
CA ALA A 319 63.85 31.08 45.51
C ALA A 319 63.21 32.48 45.41
N GLU A 320 62.74 33.07 46.53
CA GLU A 320 62.19 34.45 46.58
C GLU A 320 63.23 35.52 46.22
N ALA A 321 64.48 35.39 46.70
CA ALA A 321 65.54 36.34 46.39
C ALA A 321 65.87 36.38 44.89
N VAL A 322 65.79 35.22 44.23
CA VAL A 322 66.00 35.06 42.78
C VAL A 322 64.77 35.46 41.96
N THR A 323 63.54 35.31 42.48
CA THR A 323 62.30 35.69 41.77
C THR A 323 61.91 37.16 41.94
N HIS A 324 62.34 37.84 43.01
CA HIS A 324 61.95 39.23 43.31
C HIS A 324 63.13 40.21 43.32
N GLY A 325 64.31 39.80 42.85
CA GLY A 325 65.51 40.64 42.84
C GLY A 325 65.93 41.09 44.25
N GLY A 326 65.64 40.31 45.29
CA GLY A 326 65.99 40.62 46.68
C GLY A 326 65.10 41.62 47.43
N ALA A 327 63.91 41.97 46.92
CA ALA A 327 62.94 42.81 47.64
C ALA A 327 61.84 41.99 48.35
N SER A 328 61.40 42.44 49.53
CA SER A 328 60.34 41.77 50.32
C SER A 328 58.91 42.08 49.86
N THR A 329 58.72 43.04 48.95
CA THR A 329 57.42 43.35 48.34
C THR A 329 57.57 43.79 46.88
N THR A 330 56.53 43.58 46.07
CA THR A 330 56.50 43.89 44.63
C THR A 330 56.78 45.36 44.31
N ALA A 331 56.33 46.29 45.16
CA ALA A 331 56.53 47.74 44.96
C ALA A 331 57.98 48.18 45.23
N MET A 332 58.70 47.48 46.11
CA MET A 332 60.13 47.74 46.36
C MET A 332 61.03 47.04 45.33
N GLY A 333 60.54 45.96 44.70
CA GLY A 333 61.23 45.24 43.63
C GLY A 333 61.52 46.10 42.39
N ALA A 334 60.69 47.12 42.12
CA ALA A 334 60.91 48.06 41.01
C ALA A 334 62.17 48.94 41.17
N TYR A 335 62.72 49.04 42.39
CA TYR A 335 63.91 49.84 42.70
C TYR A 335 65.14 48.98 43.02
N SER A 336 65.07 47.66 42.79
CA SER A 336 66.18 46.76 43.14
C SER A 336 67.36 46.93 42.19
N PRO A 337 68.60 47.08 42.70
CA PRO A 337 69.81 47.13 41.87
C PRO A 337 70.11 45.81 41.14
N TYR A 338 69.35 44.74 41.40
CA TYR A 338 69.47 43.44 40.74
C TYR A 338 68.47 43.22 39.59
N LEU A 339 67.59 44.19 39.30
CA LEU A 339 66.67 44.14 38.17
C LEU A 339 67.40 44.17 36.81
N GLU A 340 68.59 44.78 36.77
CA GLU A 340 69.35 45.05 35.54
C GLU A 340 70.36 43.94 35.15
N ASN A 341 70.43 42.83 35.88
CA ASN A 341 71.23 41.68 35.46
C ASN A 341 70.45 40.84 34.43
N GLY A 342 70.53 41.29 33.17
CA GLY A 342 69.86 40.73 31.97
C GLY A 342 70.02 39.22 31.81
N ASN A 343 69.08 38.49 32.41
CA ASN A 343 69.00 37.04 32.36
C ASN A 343 67.73 36.62 31.59
N LEU A 344 67.86 35.59 30.74
CA LEU A 344 66.72 34.80 30.26
C LEU A 344 65.73 34.60 31.41
N PRO A 345 64.47 35.05 31.31
CA PRO A 345 63.60 35.17 32.47
C PRO A 345 63.39 33.80 33.13
N PHE A 346 63.22 33.77 34.46
CA PHE A 346 62.85 32.55 35.22
C PHE A 346 61.65 31.81 34.60
N SER A 347 60.85 32.52 33.78
CA SER A 347 59.79 31.96 32.97
C SER A 347 60.24 31.02 31.86
N PHE A 348 61.47 31.03 31.33
CA PHE A 348 61.89 30.14 30.24
C PHE A 348 61.91 28.66 30.68
N ARG A 349 62.39 28.36 31.89
CA ARG A 349 62.35 27.00 32.46
C ARG A 349 60.91 26.53 32.70
N THR A 350 60.08 27.40 33.26
CA THR A 350 58.65 27.15 33.49
C THR A 350 57.90 27.02 32.16
N TYR A 351 58.25 27.81 31.15
CA TYR A 351 57.72 27.79 29.79
C TYR A 351 58.04 26.49 29.07
N MET A 352 59.31 26.07 29.07
CA MET A 352 59.73 24.79 28.49
C MET A 352 59.08 23.60 29.21
N ARG A 353 58.97 23.64 30.56
CA ARG A 353 58.31 22.59 31.36
C ARG A 353 56.79 22.55 31.14
N ASP A 354 56.10 23.68 31.12
CA ASP A 354 54.64 23.72 31.19
C ASP A 354 53.97 23.73 29.80
N ASN A 355 54.62 24.30 28.78
CA ASN A 355 54.09 24.35 27.40
C ASN A 355 54.67 23.24 26.49
N TYR A 356 55.97 22.94 26.58
CA TYR A 356 56.60 21.99 25.63
C TYR A 356 56.97 20.62 26.20
N ALA A 357 57.26 20.49 27.51
CA ALA A 357 57.47 19.18 28.12
C ALA A 357 56.18 18.35 28.24
N LYS A 358 55.03 18.95 27.88
CA LYS A 358 53.73 18.28 27.73
C LYS A 358 53.38 17.98 26.26
N THR A 359 54.09 18.56 25.29
CA THR A 359 53.80 18.41 23.85
C THR A 359 53.85 16.95 23.40
N LEU A 360 54.82 16.16 23.86
CA LEU A 360 55.03 14.77 23.41
C LEU A 360 54.77 13.69 24.49
N LYS A 361 54.15 14.05 25.62
CA LYS A 361 53.85 13.12 26.73
C LYS A 361 52.83 12.02 26.32
N PRO A 362 53.05 10.75 26.71
CA PRO A 362 53.93 9.79 26.06
C PRO A 362 53.19 8.92 25.01
N VAL A 363 53.90 8.61 23.93
CA VAL A 363 53.50 7.69 22.87
C VAL A 363 53.46 6.22 23.38
N THR A 364 53.93 5.92 24.60
CA THR A 364 53.79 4.60 25.28
C THR A 364 53.53 4.76 26.80
N THR A 365 53.01 3.74 27.48
CA THR A 365 52.83 3.72 28.95
C THR A 365 54.12 3.41 29.73
N GLU A 366 55.26 3.28 29.05
CA GLU A 366 56.53 2.83 29.62
C GLU A 366 57.47 3.99 30.02
N VAL A 367 57.11 5.25 29.72
CA VAL A 367 57.92 6.44 30.05
C VAL A 367 57.10 7.61 30.61
N GLY A 368 56.89 7.66 31.93
CA GLY A 368 56.28 8.74 32.69
C GLY A 368 57.20 9.96 32.94
N LEU A 369 56.59 11.11 33.27
CA LEU A 369 57.34 12.28 33.77
C LEU A 369 57.67 12.08 35.25
N SER A 370 58.96 12.10 35.60
CA SER A 370 59.41 12.20 36.98
C SER A 370 59.08 13.59 37.57
N GLY A 371 58.64 13.63 38.82
CA GLY A 371 58.57 14.87 39.60
C GLY A 371 59.93 15.31 40.15
N ASP A 372 60.95 14.45 40.04
CA ASP A 372 62.32 14.68 40.48
C ASP A 372 63.18 15.22 39.33
N ILE A 373 63.71 16.43 39.52
CA ILE A 373 64.58 17.15 38.58
C ILE A 373 65.91 16.45 38.28
N SER A 374 66.28 15.41 39.02
CA SER A 374 67.48 14.60 38.81
C SER A 374 67.28 13.40 37.86
N VAL A 375 66.04 13.08 37.50
CA VAL A 375 65.67 11.94 36.64
C VAL A 375 64.86 12.45 35.45
N ASN A 376 65.35 12.23 34.22
CA ASN A 376 64.83 12.72 32.93
C ASN A 376 63.92 13.97 32.98
N PRO A 377 64.49 15.18 33.15
CA PRO A 377 63.70 16.41 33.28
C PRO A 377 63.23 17.02 31.93
N PHE A 378 63.45 16.35 30.79
CA PHE A 378 63.42 16.99 29.45
C PHE A 378 62.34 16.43 28.52
N GLY A 379 61.06 16.41 28.92
CA GLY A 379 59.91 15.86 28.16
C GLY A 379 59.59 16.44 26.76
N GLY A 380 60.56 16.96 26.00
CA GLY A 380 60.44 17.51 24.66
C GLY A 380 60.63 16.50 23.51
N TRP A 381 60.67 15.19 23.80
CA TRP A 381 60.83 14.11 22.82
C TRP A 381 59.78 13.00 22.99
N GLY A 382 59.44 12.30 21.90
CA GLY A 382 58.55 11.15 21.89
C GLY A 382 59.09 10.04 21.00
N MET A 383 58.72 8.78 21.28
CA MET A 383 59.15 7.64 20.48
C MET A 383 58.05 6.60 20.27
N GLN A 384 58.04 5.97 19.09
CA GLN A 384 57.19 4.81 18.79
C GLN A 384 58.08 3.63 18.41
N LYS A 385 58.01 2.54 19.21
CA LYS A 385 58.62 1.25 18.82
C LYS A 385 57.90 0.73 17.58
N TRP A 386 58.68 0.32 16.59
CA TRP A 386 58.18 -0.21 15.33
C TRP A 386 58.31 -1.74 15.36
N SER A 387 57.24 -2.44 15.76
CA SER A 387 57.26 -3.91 15.98
C SER A 387 56.11 -4.66 15.30
N ASP A 388 56.39 -5.86 14.79
CA ASP A 388 55.43 -6.87 14.31
C ASP A 388 54.59 -7.44 15.47
N GLY A 389 53.38 -6.92 15.68
CA GLY A 389 52.43 -7.48 16.64
C GLY A 389 51.84 -8.79 16.09
N LYS A 390 52.28 -9.95 16.61
CA LYS A 390 51.58 -11.22 16.36
C LYS A 390 50.26 -11.25 17.15
N TYR A 391 49.13 -11.09 16.48
CA TYR A 391 47.79 -11.34 17.02
C TYR A 391 47.52 -12.86 16.94
N GLY A 392 47.57 -13.55 18.08
CA GLY A 392 47.42 -15.01 18.13
C GLY A 392 45.98 -15.47 18.34
N ASN A 393 45.18 -14.68 19.05
CA ASN A 393 43.89 -15.11 19.57
C ASN A 393 42.75 -14.18 19.11
N THR A 394 41.79 -14.73 18.36
CA THR A 394 40.63 -14.01 17.81
C THR A 394 39.31 -14.68 18.23
N PRO A 395 38.81 -14.42 19.46
CA PRO A 395 37.48 -14.83 19.90
C PRO A 395 36.38 -14.46 18.89
N ALA A 396 35.52 -15.42 18.58
CA ALA A 396 34.31 -15.23 17.79
C ALA A 396 33.04 -15.36 18.66
N ILE A 397 31.92 -14.89 18.13
CA ILE A 397 30.60 -15.11 18.71
C ILE A 397 29.69 -15.85 17.72
N GLU A 398 28.96 -16.84 18.22
CA GLU A 398 27.87 -17.49 17.50
C GLU A 398 26.54 -17.24 18.23
N ALA A 399 25.44 -17.31 17.51
CA ALA A 399 24.10 -17.14 18.07
C ALA A 399 23.14 -18.23 17.59
N GLU A 400 22.28 -18.69 18.48
CA GLU A 400 21.27 -19.73 18.22
C GLU A 400 19.95 -19.38 18.92
N VAL A 401 18.84 -19.89 18.37
CA VAL A 401 17.51 -19.80 18.97
C VAL A 401 17.12 -21.18 19.48
N HIS A 402 16.84 -21.28 20.77
CA HIS A 402 16.26 -22.47 21.39
C HIS A 402 14.74 -22.33 21.44
N VAL A 403 14.04 -23.19 20.70
CA VAL A 403 12.59 -23.16 20.55
C VAL A 403 11.96 -24.23 21.43
N THR A 404 11.01 -23.82 22.28
CA THR A 404 10.06 -24.72 22.94
C THR A 404 8.72 -24.66 22.22
N VAL A 405 8.27 -25.80 21.67
CA VAL A 405 7.00 -25.87 20.95
C VAL A 405 5.84 -25.94 21.94
N VAL A 406 4.82 -25.09 21.76
CA VAL A 406 3.62 -25.03 22.59
C VAL A 406 2.34 -25.25 21.78
N ASP A 407 1.30 -25.78 22.43
CA ASP A 407 -0.02 -25.97 21.85
C ASP A 407 -0.84 -24.66 21.81
N LYS A 408 -2.07 -24.73 21.29
CA LYS A 408 -2.99 -23.58 21.24
C LYS A 408 -3.32 -22.96 22.61
N ASN A 409 -3.11 -23.68 23.71
CA ASN A 409 -3.36 -23.25 25.08
C ASN A 409 -2.06 -22.88 25.82
N ASP A 410 -0.96 -22.66 25.09
CA ASP A 410 0.38 -22.32 25.59
C ASP A 410 1.01 -23.40 26.48
N LYS A 411 0.59 -24.66 26.32
CA LYS A 411 1.19 -25.81 27.01
C LYS A 411 2.31 -26.43 26.16
N PRO A 412 3.48 -26.74 26.72
CA PRO A 412 4.56 -27.41 25.99
C PRO A 412 4.09 -28.73 25.39
N THR A 413 4.41 -28.98 24.11
CA THR A 413 4.09 -30.24 23.41
C THR A 413 5.09 -31.35 23.73
N GLY A 414 6.22 -31.00 24.35
CA GLY A 414 7.37 -31.88 24.57
C GLY A 414 8.43 -31.83 23.47
N GLU A 415 8.17 -31.11 22.37
CA GLU A 415 9.12 -30.89 21.28
C GLU A 415 9.95 -29.61 21.53
N THR A 416 11.27 -29.74 21.45
CA THR A 416 12.23 -28.64 21.58
C THR A 416 13.36 -28.84 20.59
N PHE A 417 13.83 -27.77 19.97
CA PHE A 417 14.97 -27.80 19.06
C PHE A 417 15.76 -26.50 19.12
N THR A 418 16.97 -26.52 18.57
CA THR A 418 17.84 -25.35 18.49
C THR A 418 18.26 -25.14 17.04
N GLU A 419 18.12 -23.92 16.54
CA GLU A 419 18.56 -23.53 15.20
C GLU A 419 19.56 -22.37 15.28
N PRO A 420 20.62 -22.35 14.46
CA PRO A 420 21.53 -21.22 14.42
C PRO A 420 20.81 -19.99 13.88
N VAL A 421 21.08 -18.83 14.48
CA VAL A 421 20.60 -17.54 13.97
C VAL A 421 21.24 -17.29 12.61
N ARG A 422 20.44 -16.86 11.63
CA ARG A 422 20.93 -16.64 10.25
C ARG A 422 22.10 -15.64 10.26
N GLY A 423 23.26 -16.06 9.74
CA GLY A 423 24.47 -15.23 9.73
C GLY A 423 25.34 -15.34 10.99
N TRP A 424 24.92 -16.09 12.02
CA TRP A 424 25.64 -16.21 13.29
C TRP A 424 26.06 -17.64 13.65
N SER A 425 26.29 -18.50 12.64
CA SER A 425 26.84 -19.84 12.87
C SER A 425 28.36 -19.84 13.02
N GLU A 426 28.92 -20.95 13.50
CA GLU A 426 30.37 -21.15 13.66
C GLU A 426 31.15 -20.96 12.35
N GLN A 427 30.54 -21.26 11.20
CA GLN A 427 31.17 -21.15 9.88
C GLN A 427 31.39 -19.69 9.45
N ASN A 428 30.58 -18.76 9.95
CA ASN A 428 30.61 -17.36 9.55
C ASN A 428 31.71 -16.57 10.26
N LYS A 429 32.29 -17.13 11.34
CA LYS A 429 33.41 -16.55 12.09
C LYS A 429 33.20 -15.07 12.44
N ASN A 430 32.11 -14.74 13.12
CA ASN A 430 31.85 -13.37 13.60
C ASN A 430 32.85 -13.01 14.72
N LEU A 431 34.03 -12.55 14.33
CA LEU A 431 35.12 -12.22 15.24
C LEU A 431 34.75 -10.98 16.08
N LEU A 432 34.76 -11.12 17.40
CA LEU A 432 34.33 -10.08 18.34
C LEU A 432 35.18 -8.80 18.24
N GLY A 433 36.49 -8.95 18.04
CA GLY A 433 37.41 -7.82 17.89
C GLY A 433 37.25 -7.02 16.58
N SER A 434 36.56 -7.56 15.58
CA SER A 434 36.36 -6.94 14.27
C SER A 434 34.89 -6.97 13.80
N LEU A 435 33.97 -7.05 14.76
CA LEU A 435 32.55 -7.18 14.49
C LEU A 435 32.00 -5.84 13.96
N ASN A 436 31.52 -5.84 12.72
CA ASN A 436 31.04 -4.62 12.05
C ASN A 436 29.57 -4.29 12.36
N ASN A 437 28.80 -5.28 12.83
CA ASN A 437 27.41 -5.12 13.23
C ASN A 437 27.24 -5.67 14.65
N TRP A 438 26.80 -4.82 15.57
CA TRP A 438 26.64 -5.17 16.98
C TRP A 438 25.22 -5.66 17.29
N ILE A 439 24.33 -5.73 16.30
CA ILE A 439 22.95 -6.18 16.44
C ILE A 439 22.82 -7.59 15.86
N ILE A 440 22.44 -8.55 16.71
CA ILE A 440 22.03 -9.90 16.32
C ILE A 440 20.53 -9.85 16.03
N THR A 441 20.10 -10.19 14.81
CA THR A 441 18.69 -10.16 14.43
C THR A 441 18.29 -11.39 13.63
N ASP A 442 17.06 -11.85 13.83
CA ASP A 442 16.41 -12.88 13.02
C ASP A 442 14.90 -12.66 12.97
N GLY A 443 14.23 -13.42 12.10
CA GLY A 443 12.78 -13.39 11.94
C GLY A 443 12.02 -14.02 13.10
N MET A 444 10.73 -13.69 13.18
CA MET A 444 9.77 -14.30 14.12
C MET A 444 9.28 -15.70 13.70
N ILE A 445 9.91 -16.33 12.70
CA ILE A 445 9.57 -17.68 12.22
C ILE A 445 10.84 -18.49 12.16
N VAL A 446 10.80 -19.72 12.69
CA VAL A 446 11.91 -20.67 12.64
C VAL A 446 11.47 -21.90 11.85
N ASP A 447 12.25 -22.30 10.87
CA ASP A 447 12.01 -23.53 10.10
C ASP A 447 12.87 -24.67 10.66
N HIS A 448 12.25 -25.80 11.00
CA HIS A 448 12.93 -26.99 11.53
C HIS A 448 12.27 -28.26 11.02
N GLY A 449 13.07 -29.23 10.56
CA GLY A 449 12.55 -30.55 10.14
C GLY A 449 11.53 -30.53 9.00
N GLY A 450 11.54 -29.49 8.14
CA GLY A 450 10.55 -29.30 7.06
C GLY A 450 9.23 -28.67 7.51
N LYS A 451 9.13 -28.23 8.76
CA LYS A 451 8.01 -27.49 9.34
C LYS A 451 8.42 -26.06 9.66
N SER A 452 7.45 -25.15 9.75
CA SER A 452 7.64 -23.78 10.22
C SER A 452 7.03 -23.60 11.60
N TYR A 453 7.62 -22.76 12.44
CA TYR A 453 7.15 -22.44 13.79
C TYR A 453 7.11 -20.93 14.00
N GLU A 454 5.96 -20.38 14.40
CA GLU A 454 5.75 -18.94 14.67
C GLU A 454 6.16 -18.65 16.13
N ILE A 455 7.19 -17.81 16.31
CA ILE A 455 7.64 -17.35 17.63
C ILE A 455 6.54 -16.50 18.27
N MET A 456 6.20 -16.82 19.51
CA MET A 456 5.22 -16.07 20.28
C MET A 456 5.82 -14.77 20.83
N PRO A 457 5.06 -13.67 20.85
CA PRO A 457 5.47 -12.46 21.57
C PRO A 457 5.68 -12.73 23.07
N ASP A 458 6.71 -12.11 23.64
CA ASP A 458 7.10 -12.24 25.04
C ASP A 458 7.89 -10.98 25.43
N ASP A 459 7.34 -10.15 26.32
CA ASP A 459 7.97 -8.89 26.74
C ASP A 459 9.27 -9.12 27.55
N ALA A 460 9.54 -10.35 28.00
CA ALA A 460 10.72 -10.72 28.77
C ALA A 460 11.28 -12.08 28.32
N ALA A 461 11.54 -12.25 27.02
CA ALA A 461 12.22 -13.42 26.50
C ALA A 461 13.66 -13.49 27.00
N ARG A 462 14.02 -14.65 27.57
CA ARG A 462 15.34 -14.88 28.17
C ARG A 462 16.39 -15.16 27.08
N PHE A 463 17.58 -14.56 27.20
CA PHE A 463 18.76 -14.99 26.46
C PHE A 463 19.94 -15.30 27.40
N SER A 464 20.80 -16.22 27.00
CA SER A 464 22.02 -16.57 27.72
C SER A 464 23.24 -16.32 26.85
N LEU A 465 24.21 -15.57 27.36
CA LEU A 465 25.49 -15.34 26.70
C LEU A 465 26.57 -16.05 27.51
N VAL A 466 27.22 -17.05 26.91
CA VAL A 466 28.16 -17.93 27.62
C VAL A 466 29.51 -18.04 26.94
N ASP A 467 30.53 -18.31 27.75
CA ASP A 467 31.83 -18.76 27.31
C ASP A 467 31.74 -20.21 26.82
N LYS A 468 32.08 -20.50 25.56
CA LYS A 468 32.00 -21.87 25.02
C LYS A 468 32.93 -22.85 25.71
N LYS A 469 33.99 -22.39 26.38
CA LYS A 469 35.02 -23.26 26.97
C LYS A 469 34.67 -23.78 28.34
N ASP A 470 33.97 -23.00 29.16
CA ASP A 470 33.59 -23.40 30.52
C ASP A 470 32.15 -23.07 30.92
N SER A 471 31.34 -22.59 29.97
CA SER A 471 29.92 -22.25 30.16
C SER A 471 29.68 -21.14 31.19
N GLU A 472 30.69 -20.33 31.50
CA GLU A 472 30.50 -19.12 32.30
C GLU A 472 29.53 -18.17 31.62
N ASN A 473 28.55 -17.63 32.36
CA ASN A 473 27.70 -16.57 31.86
C ASN A 473 28.49 -15.24 31.78
N LEU A 474 28.62 -14.73 30.56
CA LEU A 474 29.40 -13.54 30.24
C LEU A 474 28.60 -12.26 30.38
N ASN A 475 27.28 -12.32 30.52
CA ASN A 475 26.45 -11.14 30.71
C ASN A 475 26.57 -10.63 32.16
N LYS A 476 27.56 -9.77 32.36
CA LYS A 476 27.97 -9.23 33.67
C LYS A 476 27.87 -7.71 33.65
N GLU A 477 27.44 -7.12 34.78
CA GLU A 477 27.48 -5.67 34.98
C GLU A 477 28.90 -5.09 34.82
N LYS A 478 29.92 -5.87 35.20
CA LYS A 478 31.34 -5.63 34.90
C LYS A 478 32.03 -6.95 34.55
N LEU A 479 32.66 -7.02 33.37
CA LEU A 479 33.42 -8.19 32.91
C LEU A 479 34.71 -8.37 33.73
N THR A 480 34.59 -9.09 34.85
CA THR A 480 35.68 -9.46 35.77
C THR A 480 35.58 -10.95 36.09
N ILE A 481 36.71 -11.59 36.41
CA ILE A 481 36.80 -13.04 36.71
C ILE A 481 35.96 -13.40 37.94
N ALA A 482 35.85 -12.50 38.92
CA ALA A 482 35.07 -12.72 40.14
C ALA A 482 33.58 -12.35 40.00
N GLY A 483 33.19 -11.63 38.96
CA GLY A 483 31.80 -11.20 38.75
C GLY A 483 30.89 -12.35 38.33
N ALA A 484 29.72 -12.48 38.94
CA ALA A 484 28.71 -13.45 38.52
C ALA A 484 27.87 -12.89 37.36
N GLY A 485 27.80 -13.61 36.24
CA GLY A 485 26.90 -13.30 35.13
C GLY A 485 25.48 -13.80 35.36
N LYS A 486 24.51 -13.22 34.65
CA LYS A 486 23.10 -13.60 34.69
C LYS A 486 22.51 -13.55 33.30
N ASP A 487 21.50 -14.39 33.03
CA ASP A 487 20.75 -14.32 31.78
C ASP A 487 20.13 -12.92 31.60
N GLY A 488 20.13 -12.44 30.36
CA GLY A 488 19.49 -11.19 29.98
C GLY A 488 18.06 -11.42 29.48
N PHE A 489 17.33 -10.33 29.28
CA PHE A 489 15.95 -10.36 28.82
C PHE A 489 15.73 -9.30 27.74
N ILE A 490 15.02 -9.67 26.68
CA ILE A 490 14.58 -8.77 25.61
C ILE A 490 13.06 -8.87 25.42
N SER A 491 12.46 -7.86 24.81
CA SER A 491 11.05 -7.91 24.42
C SER A 491 10.90 -8.38 22.98
N LEU A 492 10.21 -9.51 22.77
CA LEU A 492 9.80 -9.97 21.45
C LEU A 492 8.54 -9.22 21.02
N PRO A 493 8.49 -8.67 19.80
CA PRO A 493 7.46 -7.73 19.39
C PRO A 493 6.05 -8.35 19.34
N THR A 494 5.07 -7.59 19.82
CA THR A 494 3.63 -7.93 19.80
C THR A 494 2.89 -7.35 18.59
N ASN A 495 3.43 -6.32 17.93
CA ASN A 495 2.74 -5.52 16.91
C ASN A 495 3.56 -5.36 15.62
N GLY A 496 3.37 -6.26 14.65
CA GLY A 496 3.74 -6.04 13.24
C GLY A 496 5.23 -5.98 12.89
N ALA A 497 6.13 -6.03 13.87
CA ALA A 497 7.55 -6.24 13.60
C ALA A 497 7.79 -7.74 13.35
N ASN A 498 8.44 -8.04 12.22
CA ASN A 498 8.64 -9.41 11.76
C ASN A 498 10.01 -9.99 12.18
N GLN A 499 10.77 -9.25 13.01
CA GLN A 499 12.11 -9.60 13.46
C GLN A 499 12.29 -9.28 14.95
N TRP A 500 13.18 -10.00 15.60
CA TRP A 500 13.68 -9.70 16.94
C TRP A 500 15.15 -9.28 16.85
N GLU A 501 15.64 -8.54 17.84
CA GLU A 501 16.97 -7.93 17.86
C GLU A 501 17.61 -8.03 19.26
N ILE A 502 18.93 -8.26 19.32
CA ILE A 502 19.76 -8.18 20.55
C ILE A 502 20.99 -7.33 20.23
N GLU A 503 21.22 -6.25 20.97
CA GLU A 503 22.34 -5.33 20.76
C GLU A 503 23.50 -5.59 21.74
N LEU A 504 24.68 -5.91 21.20
CA LEU A 504 25.93 -6.04 21.94
C LEU A 504 26.48 -4.66 22.32
N GLY A 505 26.70 -4.42 23.60
CA GLY A 505 27.05 -3.12 24.19
C GLY A 505 25.87 -2.41 24.86
N TYR A 506 24.64 -2.89 24.63
CA TYR A 506 23.42 -2.38 25.27
C TYR A 506 22.68 -3.47 26.05
N ASP A 507 22.17 -4.50 25.35
CA ASP A 507 21.48 -5.64 25.98
C ASP A 507 22.49 -6.64 26.60
N ALA A 508 23.64 -6.78 25.95
CA ALA A 508 24.77 -7.61 26.39
C ALA A 508 26.07 -6.77 26.46
N PRO A 509 27.17 -7.28 27.03
CA PRO A 509 28.45 -6.57 27.05
C PRO A 509 28.99 -6.27 25.65
N SER A 510 29.83 -5.24 25.53
CA SER A 510 30.34 -4.78 24.23
C SER A 510 31.21 -5.82 23.54
N PRO A 511 31.23 -5.88 22.19
CA PRO A 511 32.07 -6.84 21.47
C PRO A 511 33.57 -6.72 21.81
N LEU A 512 34.07 -5.51 22.04
CA LEU A 512 35.48 -5.28 22.38
C LEU A 512 35.82 -5.78 23.79
N ASP A 513 34.91 -5.63 24.75
CA ASP A 513 35.11 -6.13 26.10
C ASP A 513 35.01 -7.66 26.13
N LEU A 514 34.07 -8.25 25.39
CA LEU A 514 33.98 -9.70 25.22
C LEU A 514 35.24 -10.27 24.55
N ASN A 515 35.74 -9.61 23.50
CA ASN A 515 36.99 -9.99 22.83
C ASN A 515 38.16 -10.04 23.82
N LYS A 516 38.33 -9.00 24.65
CA LYS A 516 39.42 -8.93 25.63
C LYS A 516 39.25 -9.97 26.75
N TYR A 517 38.04 -10.10 27.27
CA TYR A 517 37.74 -11.01 28.37
C TYR A 517 37.98 -12.48 27.98
N LEU A 518 37.64 -12.85 26.75
CA LEU A 518 37.78 -14.21 26.22
C LEU A 518 39.18 -14.54 25.68
N GLY A 519 40.21 -13.78 26.05
CA GLY A 519 41.59 -14.09 25.68
C GLY A 519 42.05 -13.51 24.35
N GLY A 520 41.23 -12.66 23.73
CA GLY A 520 41.54 -11.97 22.49
C GLY A 520 42.49 -10.79 22.68
N ASP A 521 43.29 -10.57 21.65
CA ASP A 521 44.22 -9.44 21.60
C ASP A 521 43.45 -8.14 21.25
N GLY A 522 43.70 -7.04 21.99
CA GLY A 522 42.97 -5.78 21.83
C GLY A 522 43.05 -4.82 23.03
N VAL A 523 42.55 -3.59 22.82
CA VAL A 523 42.55 -2.48 23.80
C VAL A 523 41.17 -2.32 24.44
N SER A 524 40.97 -2.97 25.59
CA SER A 524 39.85 -2.73 26.52
C SER A 524 40.40 -2.76 27.95
N SER A 525 39.73 -2.05 28.86
CA SER A 525 40.09 -1.97 30.29
C SER A 525 39.61 -3.16 31.12
N VAL A 526 38.89 -4.13 30.52
CA VAL A 526 38.38 -5.31 31.25
C VAL A 526 39.46 -6.38 31.46
N GLU A 527 39.26 -7.24 32.46
CA GLU A 527 40.18 -8.33 32.74
C GLU A 527 40.26 -9.31 31.56
N ASN A 528 41.41 -9.94 31.34
CA ASN A 528 41.54 -11.06 30.40
C ASN A 528 41.57 -12.37 31.21
N LYS A 529 40.49 -13.14 31.13
CA LYS A 529 40.30 -14.41 31.88
C LYS A 529 41.36 -15.45 31.53
N TYR A 530 41.79 -15.48 30.27
CA TYR A 530 42.75 -16.47 29.76
C TYR A 530 44.19 -15.94 29.65
N ALA A 531 44.48 -14.78 30.26
CA ALA A 531 45.81 -14.17 30.23
C ALA A 531 46.93 -15.11 30.73
N LYS A 532 46.61 -16.03 31.66
CA LYS A 532 47.59 -16.98 32.22
C LYS A 532 47.82 -18.21 31.35
N SER A 533 46.84 -18.63 30.55
CA SER A 533 46.96 -19.83 29.69
C SER A 533 47.43 -19.49 28.28
N GLY A 534 47.28 -18.23 27.83
CA GLY A 534 47.60 -17.82 26.47
C GLY A 534 46.63 -18.34 25.42
N GLU A 535 45.52 -18.95 25.85
CA GLU A 535 44.47 -19.49 24.98
C GLU A 535 43.31 -18.48 24.83
N ALA A 536 42.46 -18.66 23.83
CA ALA A 536 41.20 -17.92 23.70
C ALA A 536 39.99 -18.85 23.73
N SER A 537 38.82 -18.25 23.99
CA SER A 537 37.52 -18.89 23.87
C SER A 537 36.59 -18.09 22.96
N ASN A 538 35.51 -18.72 22.52
CA ASN A 538 34.44 -18.09 21.75
C ASN A 538 33.22 -17.87 22.63
N ALA A 539 32.42 -16.86 22.33
CA ALA A 539 31.13 -16.64 22.95
C ALA A 539 30.03 -17.41 22.21
N LYS A 540 29.01 -17.85 22.94
CA LYS A 540 27.74 -18.34 22.37
C LYS A 540 26.58 -17.59 23.00
N LEU A 541 25.70 -17.04 22.16
CA LEU A 541 24.44 -16.46 22.57
C LEU A 541 23.29 -17.41 22.23
N THR A 542 22.44 -17.72 23.20
CA THR A 542 21.23 -18.54 23.00
C THR A 542 20.00 -17.73 23.40
N LEU A 543 19.10 -17.44 22.46
CA LEU A 543 17.78 -16.85 22.75
C LEU A 543 16.75 -17.96 22.99
N PHE A 544 16.01 -17.90 24.09
CA PHE A 544 15.00 -18.89 24.43
C PHE A 544 13.60 -18.37 24.10
N VAL A 545 12.89 -19.06 23.22
CA VAL A 545 11.57 -18.65 22.75
C VAL A 545 10.54 -19.77 22.85
N LYS A 546 9.27 -19.37 22.95
CA LYS A 546 8.13 -20.26 22.73
C LYS A 546 7.66 -20.08 21.29
N ALA A 547 7.37 -21.17 20.60
CA ALA A 547 6.80 -21.11 19.26
C ALA A 547 5.64 -22.07 19.10
N LYS A 548 4.71 -21.74 18.21
CA LYS A 548 3.61 -22.64 17.80
C LYS A 548 3.95 -23.20 16.43
N GLU A 549 3.76 -24.51 16.24
CA GLU A 549 3.86 -25.11 14.91
C GLU A 549 2.86 -24.41 13.97
N ASP A 550 3.36 -23.86 12.88
CA ASP A 550 2.58 -23.23 11.82
C ASP A 550 1.99 -24.33 10.94
N ILE A 551 0.92 -24.94 11.44
CA ILE A 551 0.14 -25.94 10.70
C ILE A 551 -0.79 -25.15 9.76
N PRO A 552 -0.78 -25.41 8.43
CA PRO A 552 -1.81 -24.91 7.53
C PRO A 552 -3.17 -25.29 8.13
N GLY A 553 -3.96 -24.28 8.51
CA GLY A 553 -5.14 -24.51 9.35
C GLY A 553 -6.08 -25.50 8.67
N GLU A 554 -6.61 -26.47 9.44
CA GLU A 554 -7.77 -27.25 8.97
C GLU A 554 -8.84 -26.27 8.45
N PRO A 555 -9.47 -26.55 7.30
CA PRO A 555 -10.41 -25.62 6.71
C PRO A 555 -11.48 -25.18 7.71
N ILE A 556 -11.61 -23.87 7.94
CA ILE A 556 -12.65 -23.36 8.83
C ILE A 556 -14.00 -23.68 8.18
N SER A 557 -14.81 -24.50 8.85
CA SER A 557 -16.08 -24.93 8.31
C SER A 557 -17.18 -23.92 8.57
N SER A 558 -17.92 -23.53 7.53
CA SER A 558 -19.09 -22.66 7.64
C SER A 558 -20.27 -23.26 6.89
N SER A 559 -21.47 -23.04 7.44
CA SER A 559 -22.72 -23.47 6.82
C SER A 559 -23.63 -22.28 6.62
N PHE A 560 -24.12 -22.13 5.40
CA PHE A 560 -25.07 -21.08 5.01
C PHE A 560 -26.35 -21.68 4.44
N GLU A 561 -27.40 -20.87 4.42
CA GLU A 561 -28.69 -21.23 3.87
C GLU A 561 -29.14 -20.16 2.89
N VAL A 562 -29.43 -20.56 1.64
CA VAL A 562 -30.17 -19.73 0.69
C VAL A 562 -31.64 -20.08 0.82
N PRO A 563 -32.51 -19.15 1.25
CA PRO A 563 -33.91 -19.45 1.50
C PRO A 563 -34.69 -19.72 0.20
N GLN A 564 -35.90 -20.27 0.34
CA GLN A 564 -36.72 -20.69 -0.80
C GLN A 564 -37.01 -19.54 -1.78
N TRP A 565 -37.23 -18.33 -1.26
CA TRP A 565 -37.58 -17.13 -2.05
C TRP A 565 -36.39 -16.43 -2.71
N MET A 566 -35.15 -16.92 -2.58
CA MET A 566 -33.95 -16.29 -3.15
C MET A 566 -33.34 -17.10 -4.28
N LEU A 567 -32.93 -16.46 -5.38
CA LEU A 567 -32.08 -17.01 -6.45
C LEU A 567 -30.60 -16.99 -6.08
N SER A 568 -30.18 -15.99 -5.31
CA SER A 568 -28.83 -15.85 -4.79
C SER A 568 -28.83 -15.12 -3.45
N GLU A 569 -27.83 -15.39 -2.62
CA GLU A 569 -27.63 -14.72 -1.33
C GLU A 569 -26.16 -14.33 -1.19
N TYR A 570 -25.92 -13.11 -0.70
CA TYR A 570 -24.58 -12.56 -0.51
C TYR A 570 -24.25 -12.43 0.97
N TRP A 571 -23.11 -12.99 1.37
CA TRP A 571 -22.57 -12.88 2.72
C TRP A 571 -21.25 -12.12 2.67
N ALA A 572 -21.18 -11.03 3.45
CA ALA A 572 -20.00 -10.18 3.58
C ALA A 572 -18.83 -10.81 4.37
N ASN A 573 -19.00 -12.04 4.87
CA ASN A 573 -17.91 -12.86 5.41
C ASN A 573 -18.32 -14.34 5.37
N ILE A 574 -17.51 -15.15 4.69
CA ILE A 574 -17.67 -16.59 4.52
C ILE A 574 -17.48 -17.38 5.83
N SER A 575 -16.94 -16.75 6.87
CA SER A 575 -16.84 -17.30 8.20
C SER A 575 -17.05 -16.19 9.24
N PRO A 576 -18.31 -15.92 9.62
CA PRO A 576 -18.62 -14.83 10.56
C PRO A 576 -17.98 -15.01 11.94
N ASN A 577 -17.58 -16.23 12.30
CA ASN A 577 -17.03 -16.59 13.61
C ASN A 577 -15.49 -16.64 13.66
N GLY A 578 -14.77 -16.36 12.56
CA GLY A 578 -13.31 -16.37 12.56
C GLY A 578 -12.65 -16.26 11.18
N SER A 579 -11.34 -15.99 11.16
CA SER A 579 -10.51 -15.89 9.94
C SER A 579 -9.37 -16.92 9.94
N ASN A 580 -9.01 -17.46 8.78
CA ASN A 580 -7.83 -18.29 8.59
C ASN A 580 -6.66 -17.43 8.07
N LYS A 581 -5.43 -17.97 8.00
CA LYS A 581 -4.24 -17.25 7.53
C LYS A 581 -3.75 -17.83 6.20
N SER A 582 -3.42 -16.98 5.24
CA SER A 582 -2.59 -17.34 4.09
C SER A 582 -1.15 -16.88 4.34
N LYS A 583 -0.18 -17.56 3.71
CA LYS A 583 1.26 -17.30 3.91
C LYS A 583 1.92 -17.07 2.57
N PHE A 584 2.80 -16.09 2.51
CA PHE A 584 3.84 -15.96 1.51
C PHE A 584 5.19 -16.29 2.15
N SER A 585 6.07 -17.00 1.45
CA SER A 585 7.40 -17.34 1.95
C SER A 585 8.44 -17.35 0.83
N LEU A 586 9.66 -16.98 1.19
CA LEU A 586 10.84 -17.04 0.34
C LEU A 586 11.83 -18.06 0.91
N SER A 587 12.15 -19.06 0.11
CA SER A 587 13.29 -19.94 0.37
C SER A 587 14.54 -19.31 -0.24
N LEU A 588 15.47 -18.88 0.61
CA LEU A 588 16.74 -18.31 0.18
C LEU A 588 17.74 -19.44 -0.15
N PRO A 589 18.59 -19.29 -1.18
CA PRO A 589 19.66 -20.23 -1.46
C PRO A 589 20.89 -19.90 -0.57
N ILE A 590 21.11 -20.66 0.52
CA ILE A 590 22.01 -20.26 1.63
C ILE A 590 23.37 -20.97 1.60
N GLN A 591 24.49 -20.26 1.86
CA GLN A 591 25.78 -20.86 2.27
C GLN A 591 26.60 -20.08 3.34
N THR A 592 26.70 -18.74 3.37
CA THR A 592 27.62 -18.04 4.33
C THR A 592 27.17 -16.67 4.88
N PHE A 593 26.14 -16.00 4.33
CA PHE A 593 25.49 -14.80 4.92
C PHE A 593 26.40 -13.59 5.27
N ASP A 594 27.50 -13.34 4.55
CA ASP A 594 28.26 -12.08 4.68
C ASP A 594 27.65 -10.98 3.77
N ASN A 595 27.25 -9.83 4.33
CA ASN A 595 26.51 -8.75 3.64
C ASN A 595 25.30 -9.22 2.77
N PRO A 596 24.30 -9.89 3.36
CA PRO A 596 23.15 -10.41 2.62
C PRO A 596 22.26 -9.27 2.10
N ARG A 597 21.73 -9.42 0.89
CA ARG A 597 20.74 -8.51 0.29
C ARG A 597 19.67 -9.30 -0.43
N LEU A 598 18.44 -8.80 -0.38
CA LEU A 598 17.32 -9.29 -1.15
C LEU A 598 16.86 -8.19 -2.11
N SER A 599 16.50 -8.54 -3.33
CA SER A 599 15.93 -7.61 -4.31
C SER A 599 14.72 -8.25 -4.99
N PRO A 600 13.52 -7.64 -4.92
CA PRO A 600 13.18 -6.49 -4.07
C PRO A 600 13.17 -6.85 -2.57
N SER A 601 13.41 -5.86 -1.70
CA SER A 601 13.31 -5.97 -0.24
C SER A 601 12.58 -4.78 0.36
N GLY A 602 12.15 -4.91 1.60
CA GLY A 602 11.42 -3.90 2.35
C GLY A 602 9.91 -4.09 2.26
N MET A 603 9.16 -3.01 2.51
CA MET A 603 7.71 -3.03 2.49
C MET A 603 7.16 -3.30 1.09
N GLN A 604 6.43 -4.41 0.94
CA GLN A 604 5.81 -4.80 -0.32
C GLN A 604 4.30 -4.93 -0.19
N THR A 605 3.58 -4.53 -1.23
CA THR A 605 2.14 -4.69 -1.34
C THR A 605 1.82 -6.03 -1.99
N PHE A 606 1.00 -6.84 -1.32
CA PHE A 606 0.51 -8.12 -1.82
C PHE A 606 -0.88 -7.96 -2.42
N SER A 607 -1.13 -8.66 -3.52
CA SER A 607 -2.46 -8.78 -4.10
C SER A 607 -3.16 -10.01 -3.53
N LEU A 608 -4.44 -9.88 -3.19
CA LEU A 608 -5.26 -11.01 -2.79
C LEU A 608 -5.64 -11.83 -4.02
N VAL A 609 -5.70 -13.14 -3.85
CA VAL A 609 -6.07 -14.12 -4.87
C VAL A 609 -7.43 -14.69 -4.51
N ASP A 610 -8.41 -14.41 -5.36
CA ASP A 610 -9.76 -14.97 -5.23
C ASP A 610 -9.73 -16.51 -5.40
N PRO A 611 -10.54 -17.25 -4.64
CA PRO A 611 -10.63 -18.70 -4.77
C PRO A 611 -11.29 -19.09 -6.09
N ALA A 612 -11.06 -20.33 -6.54
CA ALA A 612 -11.72 -20.85 -7.73
C ALA A 612 -13.25 -20.82 -7.58
N SER A 613 -13.95 -20.22 -8.55
CA SER A 613 -15.40 -20.17 -8.55
C SER A 613 -16.01 -21.55 -8.79
N THR A 614 -17.08 -21.88 -8.08
CA THR A 614 -17.89 -23.08 -8.36
C THR A 614 -19.13 -22.68 -9.18
N PRO A 615 -19.86 -23.64 -9.79
CA PRO A 615 -21.13 -23.32 -10.46
C PRO A 615 -22.13 -22.60 -9.54
N TRP A 616 -22.22 -23.02 -8.27
CA TRP A 616 -23.18 -22.50 -7.29
C TRP A 616 -22.63 -21.39 -6.37
N GLY A 617 -21.34 -21.07 -6.43
CA GLY A 617 -20.70 -20.14 -5.51
C GLY A 617 -19.64 -19.27 -6.17
N LYS A 618 -19.68 -17.97 -5.91
CA LYS A 618 -18.59 -17.03 -6.21
C LYS A 618 -18.07 -16.49 -4.90
N SER A 619 -16.76 -16.33 -4.80
CA SER A 619 -16.18 -15.70 -3.63
C SER A 619 -15.03 -14.78 -3.97
N ARG A 620 -14.88 -13.73 -3.17
CA ARG A 620 -13.87 -12.69 -3.35
C ARG A 620 -13.04 -12.55 -2.09
N ALA A 621 -11.72 -12.56 -2.24
CA ALA A 621 -10.78 -12.44 -1.14
C ALA A 621 -10.84 -11.05 -0.48
N LYS A 622 -10.71 -11.04 0.84
CA LYS A 622 -10.71 -9.83 1.68
C LYS A 622 -9.84 -10.04 2.91
N LEU A 623 -9.12 -8.99 3.30
CA LEU A 623 -8.35 -8.99 4.55
C LEU A 623 -9.26 -8.70 5.74
N PHE A 624 -9.05 -9.45 6.82
CA PHE A 624 -9.81 -9.33 8.07
C PHE A 624 -8.92 -8.75 9.18
N ASN A 625 -9.15 -7.47 9.51
CA ASN A 625 -8.32 -6.73 10.48
C ASN A 625 -6.80 -6.83 10.18
N ASP A 626 -6.44 -6.77 8.90
CA ASP A 626 -5.06 -6.91 8.42
C ASP A 626 -4.81 -5.99 7.21
N VAL A 627 -3.55 -5.83 6.81
CA VAL A 627 -3.11 -4.94 5.72
C VAL A 627 -2.34 -5.71 4.64
N PRO A 628 -2.45 -5.30 3.36
CA PRO A 628 -1.76 -5.98 2.25
C PRO A 628 -0.26 -5.68 2.20
N ASN A 629 0.21 -4.69 2.96
CA ASN A 629 1.62 -4.29 2.98
C ASN A 629 2.36 -5.08 4.06
N LYS A 630 3.39 -5.84 3.66
CA LYS A 630 4.23 -6.63 4.56
C LYS A 630 5.69 -6.41 4.22
N ASP A 631 6.54 -6.31 5.25
CA ASP A 631 7.98 -6.20 5.06
C ASP A 631 8.58 -7.58 4.71
N ILE A 632 9.36 -7.63 3.64
CA ILE A 632 10.08 -8.84 3.20
C ILE A 632 11.56 -8.49 3.06
N SER A 633 12.41 -9.22 3.78
CA SER A 633 13.86 -9.02 3.80
C SER A 633 14.61 -10.34 3.91
N VAL A 634 15.95 -10.28 3.93
CA VAL A 634 16.78 -11.47 4.17
C VAL A 634 16.60 -12.05 5.58
N TYR A 635 16.11 -11.23 6.52
CA TYR A 635 15.82 -11.60 7.90
C TYR A 635 14.31 -11.85 8.13
N SER A 636 13.44 -11.37 7.24
CA SER A 636 12.00 -11.63 7.26
C SER A 636 11.54 -12.16 5.90
N THR A 637 11.68 -13.47 5.70
CA THR A 637 11.44 -14.12 4.40
C THR A 637 9.98 -14.53 4.18
N SER A 638 9.11 -14.34 5.18
CA SER A 638 7.72 -14.80 5.11
C SER A 638 6.77 -13.76 5.69
N ALA A 639 5.55 -13.74 5.16
CA ALA A 639 4.48 -12.85 5.61
C ALA A 639 3.15 -13.59 5.69
N PHE A 640 2.36 -13.27 6.72
CA PHE A 640 1.04 -13.85 6.94
C PHE A 640 -0.06 -12.81 6.75
N PHE A 641 -1.20 -13.29 6.24
CA PHE A 641 -2.38 -12.47 5.96
C PHE A 641 -3.60 -13.15 6.55
N LYS A 642 -4.33 -12.45 7.43
CA LYS A 642 -5.66 -12.88 7.87
C LYS A 642 -6.65 -12.63 6.75
N GLU A 643 -6.93 -13.67 5.99
CA GLU A 643 -7.78 -13.61 4.82
C GLU A 643 -9.07 -14.37 5.06
N ALA A 644 -10.17 -13.75 4.65
CA ALA A 644 -11.45 -14.38 4.47
C ALA A 644 -11.98 -13.98 3.08
N GLY A 645 -13.25 -14.21 2.83
CA GLY A 645 -13.87 -13.69 1.63
C GLY A 645 -15.35 -13.44 1.79
N ASP A 646 -15.89 -12.71 0.84
CA ASP A 646 -17.33 -12.59 0.68
C ASP A 646 -17.83 -13.76 -0.17
N LEU A 647 -18.97 -14.33 0.17
CA LEU A 647 -19.57 -15.44 -0.57
C LEU A 647 -20.88 -14.98 -1.22
N LEU A 648 -21.00 -15.17 -2.52
CA LEU A 648 -22.27 -15.11 -3.23
C LEU A 648 -22.65 -16.54 -3.63
N ALA A 649 -23.63 -17.13 -2.94
CA ALA A 649 -24.24 -18.36 -3.40
C ALA A 649 -25.33 -18.06 -4.42
N VAL A 650 -25.38 -18.86 -5.48
CA VAL A 650 -26.33 -18.72 -6.59
C VAL A 650 -26.94 -20.08 -6.86
N LYS A 651 -28.27 -20.15 -6.98
CA LYS A 651 -28.98 -21.31 -7.50
C LYS A 651 -28.65 -21.44 -8.99
N ASP A 652 -27.76 -22.36 -9.33
CA ASP A 652 -27.37 -22.61 -10.71
C ASP A 652 -28.20 -23.74 -11.34
N ASN A 653 -28.40 -23.65 -12.66
CA ASN A 653 -29.28 -24.53 -13.43
C ASN A 653 -28.85 -26.01 -13.45
N ASN A 654 -27.56 -26.30 -13.31
CA ASN A 654 -27.02 -27.64 -13.54
C ASN A 654 -26.79 -28.42 -12.25
N THR A 655 -26.38 -27.74 -11.17
CA THR A 655 -25.94 -28.41 -9.95
C THR A 655 -26.90 -28.27 -8.78
N VAL A 656 -27.63 -27.15 -8.68
CA VAL A 656 -28.54 -26.88 -7.55
C VAL A 656 -29.99 -27.10 -7.96
N LEU A 657 -30.53 -26.29 -8.87
CA LEU A 657 -31.93 -26.32 -9.31
C LEU A 657 -32.01 -25.72 -10.71
N ASN A 658 -32.83 -26.29 -11.59
CA ASN A 658 -33.04 -25.78 -12.95
C ASN A 658 -33.98 -24.54 -12.95
N THR A 659 -33.69 -23.55 -12.12
CA THR A 659 -34.50 -22.34 -11.99
C THR A 659 -34.24 -21.43 -13.19
N LYS A 660 -35.18 -21.35 -14.12
CA LYS A 660 -35.03 -20.54 -15.35
C LYS A 660 -35.70 -19.19 -15.19
N LEU A 661 -35.08 -18.12 -15.68
CA LEU A 661 -35.74 -16.82 -15.73
C LEU A 661 -36.85 -16.84 -16.78
N ALA A 662 -37.98 -16.20 -16.47
CA ALA A 662 -39.06 -16.02 -17.43
C ALA A 662 -38.64 -15.01 -18.50
N GLU A 663 -38.23 -15.50 -19.67
CA GLU A 663 -37.75 -14.70 -20.81
C GLU A 663 -38.75 -13.64 -21.25
N TRP A 664 -40.04 -13.93 -21.13
CA TRP A 664 -41.12 -13.04 -21.54
C TRP A 664 -41.40 -11.91 -20.54
N VAL A 665 -40.71 -11.90 -19.38
CA VAL A 665 -40.83 -10.86 -18.36
C VAL A 665 -39.50 -10.13 -18.11
N ASN A 666 -38.37 -10.86 -18.14
CA ASN A 666 -37.05 -10.31 -17.78
C ASN A 666 -36.00 -10.57 -18.86
N PRO A 667 -35.55 -9.55 -19.62
CA PRO A 667 -34.50 -9.71 -20.63
C PRO A 667 -33.07 -9.72 -20.06
N PHE A 668 -32.88 -9.74 -18.73
CA PHE A 668 -31.57 -9.55 -18.08
C PHE A 668 -30.82 -10.86 -17.83
N LYS A 669 -29.49 -10.83 -18.02
CA LYS A 669 -28.57 -11.88 -17.55
C LYS A 669 -28.10 -11.55 -16.13
N LEU A 670 -28.75 -12.13 -15.13
CA LEU A 670 -28.52 -11.77 -13.73
C LEU A 670 -27.23 -12.38 -13.13
N PHE A 671 -26.72 -13.52 -13.64
CA PHE A 671 -25.58 -14.23 -13.02
C PHE A 671 -24.65 -14.96 -14.02
N ASP A 672 -23.88 -14.27 -14.85
CA ASP A 672 -22.84 -14.85 -15.76
C ASP A 672 -23.26 -16.14 -16.49
N GLY A 673 -24.53 -16.27 -16.88
CA GLY A 673 -25.05 -17.47 -17.55
C GLY A 673 -25.25 -18.72 -16.68
N LYS A 674 -25.05 -18.62 -15.35
CA LYS A 674 -25.36 -19.71 -14.38
C LYS A 674 -26.86 -19.97 -14.25
N ILE A 675 -27.65 -18.91 -14.42
CA ILE A 675 -29.11 -18.97 -14.53
C ILE A 675 -29.46 -18.68 -15.98
N GLY A 676 -29.91 -19.72 -16.67
CA GLY A 676 -30.32 -19.68 -18.06
C GLY A 676 -31.73 -19.13 -18.23
N THR A 677 -31.95 -18.52 -19.39
CA THR A 677 -33.25 -18.09 -19.87
C THR A 677 -33.82 -19.25 -20.71
N ALA A 678 -35.03 -19.72 -20.39
CA ALA A 678 -35.66 -20.78 -21.18
C ALA A 678 -37.17 -20.82 -20.95
N ASN A 679 -37.91 -21.21 -22.00
CA ASN A 679 -39.38 -21.17 -22.01
C ASN A 679 -40.09 -22.24 -21.16
N GLN A 680 -39.36 -23.25 -20.67
CA GLN A 680 -39.91 -24.38 -19.91
C GLN A 680 -39.01 -24.68 -18.69
N GLY A 681 -39.55 -24.57 -17.48
CA GLY A 681 -38.92 -25.05 -16.25
C GLY A 681 -38.84 -26.58 -16.23
N THR A 682 -37.81 -27.17 -15.63
CA THR A 682 -37.76 -28.64 -15.41
C THR A 682 -36.87 -28.93 -14.22
N VAL A 683 -37.43 -29.35 -13.09
CA VAL A 683 -36.67 -29.42 -11.83
C VAL A 683 -36.56 -30.85 -11.30
N GLU A 684 -35.42 -31.14 -10.65
CA GLU A 684 -35.25 -32.31 -9.80
C GLU A 684 -36.07 -32.13 -8.51
N ASP A 685 -36.84 -33.15 -8.12
CA ASP A 685 -37.83 -33.10 -7.03
C ASP A 685 -37.19 -33.09 -5.61
N LYS A 686 -36.24 -32.17 -5.36
CA LYS A 686 -35.51 -32.03 -4.10
C LYS A 686 -35.78 -30.66 -3.47
N SER A 687 -36.44 -30.67 -2.30
CA SER A 687 -36.75 -29.47 -1.52
C SER A 687 -35.53 -28.81 -0.87
N VAL A 688 -34.42 -29.55 -0.72
CA VAL A 688 -33.13 -29.00 -0.24
C VAL A 688 -31.99 -29.66 -0.99
N VAL A 689 -31.10 -28.84 -1.54
CA VAL A 689 -29.85 -29.30 -2.16
C VAL A 689 -28.67 -28.74 -1.39
N LYS A 690 -27.80 -29.62 -0.90
CA LYS A 690 -26.57 -29.24 -0.20
C LYS A 690 -25.40 -29.26 -1.16
N LYS A 691 -24.61 -28.18 -1.15
CA LYS A 691 -23.35 -28.10 -1.89
C LYS A 691 -22.22 -27.72 -0.96
N SER A 692 -21.07 -28.36 -1.15
CA SER A 692 -19.88 -28.09 -0.36
C SER A 692 -18.66 -27.92 -1.27
N SER A 693 -17.79 -26.98 -0.92
CA SER A 693 -16.50 -26.78 -1.58
C SER A 693 -15.53 -26.14 -0.61
N ILE A 694 -14.23 -26.30 -0.88
CA ILE A 694 -13.17 -25.60 -0.16
C ILE A 694 -12.85 -24.33 -0.96
N PHE A 695 -13.05 -23.17 -0.34
CA PHE A 695 -12.62 -21.90 -0.89
C PHE A 695 -11.26 -21.54 -0.29
N SER A 696 -10.22 -21.63 -1.12
CA SER A 696 -8.84 -21.38 -0.77
C SER A 696 -8.41 -19.98 -1.20
N TYR A 697 -8.25 -19.07 -0.25
CA TYR A 697 -7.79 -17.70 -0.51
C TYR A 697 -6.28 -17.65 -0.39
N GLY A 698 -5.60 -16.90 -1.27
CA GLY A 698 -4.15 -16.77 -1.20
C GLY A 698 -3.70 -15.35 -1.43
N VAL A 699 -2.39 -15.16 -1.30
CA VAL A 699 -1.70 -13.92 -1.67
C VAL A 699 -0.79 -14.12 -2.85
N LYS A 700 -0.54 -13.04 -3.58
CA LYS A 700 0.46 -12.95 -4.62
C LYS A 700 1.32 -11.71 -4.42
N ALA A 701 2.63 -11.91 -4.35
CA ALA A 701 3.58 -10.80 -4.39
C ALA A 701 3.52 -10.09 -5.75
N LEU A 702 3.69 -8.76 -5.76
CA LEU A 702 3.80 -7.99 -7.01
C LEU A 702 5.05 -8.40 -7.82
N SER A 703 6.14 -8.73 -7.13
CA SER A 703 7.34 -9.25 -7.78
C SER A 703 7.21 -10.75 -8.07
N SER A 704 7.37 -11.14 -9.33
CA SER A 704 7.45 -12.54 -9.75
C SER A 704 8.83 -13.17 -9.52
N ILE A 705 9.85 -12.36 -9.22
CA ILE A 705 11.24 -12.80 -9.05
C ILE A 705 11.84 -12.14 -7.82
N TYR A 706 12.51 -12.93 -6.99
CA TYR A 706 13.35 -12.44 -5.90
C TYR A 706 14.78 -12.91 -6.13
N THR A 707 15.73 -12.00 -5.99
CA THR A 707 17.15 -12.30 -6.08
C THR A 707 17.77 -12.09 -4.71
N TYR A 708 18.33 -13.16 -4.16
CA TYR A 708 19.20 -13.11 -2.99
C TYR A 708 20.63 -12.88 -3.47
N SER A 709 21.39 -12.05 -2.76
CA SER A 709 22.82 -11.89 -2.99
C SER A 709 23.58 -11.76 -1.69
N GLU A 710 24.82 -12.22 -1.68
CA GLU A 710 25.73 -12.14 -0.54
C GLU A 710 27.16 -11.91 -1.02
N THR A 711 28.02 -11.47 -0.11
CA THR A 711 29.47 -11.44 -0.32
C THR A 711 30.03 -12.83 -0.08
N ARG A 712 30.78 -13.35 -1.05
CA ARG A 712 31.57 -14.56 -0.91
C ARG A 712 33.03 -14.24 -1.14
N TRP A 713 33.89 -15.10 -0.61
CA TRP A 713 35.33 -14.92 -0.70
C TRP A 713 35.93 -15.99 -1.59
N ARG A 714 36.72 -15.57 -2.57
CA ARG A 714 37.48 -16.49 -3.42
C ARG A 714 38.96 -16.34 -3.11
N THR A 715 39.60 -17.46 -2.83
CA THR A 715 41.05 -17.49 -2.64
C THR A 715 41.72 -17.73 -3.99
N SER A 716 42.65 -16.85 -4.35
CA SER A 716 43.58 -17.06 -5.45
C SER A 716 44.98 -17.16 -4.88
N CYS A 717 45.68 -18.23 -5.24
CA CYS A 717 47.06 -18.46 -4.83
C CYS A 717 47.99 -18.30 -6.02
N GLY A 718 49.04 -17.52 -5.85
CA GLY A 718 50.17 -17.39 -6.79
C GLY A 718 51.51 -17.67 -6.09
N GLU A 719 52.62 -17.47 -6.79
CA GLU A 719 53.98 -17.73 -6.27
C GLU A 719 54.33 -16.87 -5.03
N ASN A 720 53.64 -15.75 -4.82
CA ASN A 720 53.85 -14.85 -3.68
C ASN A 720 52.82 -15.04 -2.54
N GLY A 721 52.05 -16.14 -2.54
CA GLY A 721 51.07 -16.46 -1.50
C GLY A 721 49.61 -16.45 -1.97
N CYS A 722 48.70 -16.67 -1.02
CA CYS A 722 47.26 -16.72 -1.28
C CYS A 722 46.58 -15.42 -0.82
N SER A 723 45.80 -14.82 -1.70
CA SER A 723 44.95 -13.65 -1.41
C SER A 723 43.48 -14.02 -1.55
N SER A 724 42.66 -13.66 -0.57
CA SER A 724 41.20 -13.79 -0.63
C SER A 724 40.60 -12.46 -1.05
N TYR A 725 39.75 -12.45 -2.08
CA TYR A 725 39.02 -11.26 -2.51
C TYR A 725 37.50 -11.48 -2.45
N PRO A 726 36.73 -10.43 -2.10
CA PRO A 726 35.28 -10.52 -2.03
C PRO A 726 34.68 -10.45 -3.43
N TYR A 727 33.62 -11.21 -3.67
CA TYR A 727 32.77 -11.09 -4.86
C TYR A 727 31.30 -11.22 -4.46
N THR A 728 30.40 -10.57 -5.20
CA THR A 728 28.96 -10.73 -4.98
C THR A 728 28.48 -12.00 -5.68
N TRP A 729 27.99 -12.94 -4.90
CA TRP A 729 27.24 -14.08 -5.41
C TRP A 729 25.74 -13.76 -5.37
N SER A 730 24.99 -14.15 -6.38
CA SER A 730 23.54 -13.98 -6.43
C SER A 730 22.84 -15.27 -6.86
N GLY A 731 21.72 -15.58 -6.22
CA GLY A 731 20.87 -16.72 -6.52
C GLY A 731 19.40 -16.34 -6.51
N ALA A 732 18.56 -17.14 -7.18
CA ALA A 732 17.12 -16.98 -7.12
C ALA A 732 16.58 -17.42 -5.76
N ALA A 733 15.74 -16.59 -5.14
CA ALA A 733 14.95 -16.98 -3.99
C ALA A 733 13.61 -17.54 -4.47
N SER A 734 13.31 -18.78 -4.08
CA SER A 734 12.10 -19.48 -4.52
C SER A 734 10.90 -19.03 -3.69
N GLN A 735 9.85 -18.60 -4.37
CA GLN A 735 8.59 -18.22 -3.71
C GLN A 735 7.73 -19.45 -3.44
N SER A 736 7.09 -19.48 -2.27
CA SER A 736 6.01 -20.41 -1.96
C SER A 736 4.86 -19.66 -1.29
N THR A 737 3.65 -20.15 -1.50
CA THR A 737 2.43 -19.59 -0.90
C THR A 737 1.55 -20.70 -0.37
N SER A 738 0.93 -20.48 0.79
CA SER A 738 -0.16 -21.32 1.30
C SER A 738 -1.45 -20.52 1.37
N THR A 739 -2.58 -21.23 1.29
CA THR A 739 -3.91 -20.63 1.26
C THR A 739 -4.59 -20.65 2.63
N ALA A 740 -5.43 -19.65 2.87
CA ALA A 740 -6.44 -19.65 3.91
C ALA A 740 -7.66 -20.46 3.42
N ASP A 741 -7.84 -21.67 3.95
CA ASP A 741 -8.88 -22.59 3.47
C ASP A 741 -10.16 -22.51 4.31
N TYR A 742 -11.30 -22.55 3.62
CA TYR A 742 -12.64 -22.53 4.21
C TYR A 742 -13.52 -23.63 3.63
N GLY A 743 -13.99 -24.53 4.49
CA GLY A 743 -14.92 -25.60 4.15
C GLY A 743 -16.36 -25.09 4.17
N VAL A 744 -16.89 -24.69 3.02
CA VAL A 744 -18.19 -24.00 2.95
C VAL A 744 -19.25 -24.98 2.49
N THR A 745 -20.31 -25.10 3.28
CA THR A 745 -21.52 -25.84 2.90
C THR A 745 -22.70 -24.87 2.76
N VAL A 746 -23.31 -24.83 1.58
CA VAL A 746 -24.52 -24.03 1.33
C VAL A 746 -25.71 -24.97 1.17
N GLN A 747 -26.76 -24.71 1.93
CA GLN A 747 -28.05 -25.37 1.78
C GLN A 747 -28.97 -24.49 0.95
N PHE A 748 -29.27 -24.93 -0.26
CA PHE A 748 -30.22 -24.25 -1.13
C PHE A 748 -31.60 -24.81 -0.87
N LYS A 749 -32.46 -24.02 -0.22
CA LYS A 749 -33.86 -24.38 -0.03
C LYS A 749 -34.66 -24.10 -1.30
N HIS A 750 -35.55 -25.03 -1.59
CA HIS A 750 -36.44 -25.01 -2.72
C HIS A 750 -37.87 -25.32 -2.29
N TYR A 751 -38.84 -24.66 -2.91
CA TYR A 751 -40.23 -25.00 -2.73
C TYR A 751 -40.70 -25.80 -3.94
N THR A 752 -41.16 -27.04 -3.71
CA THR A 752 -41.86 -27.81 -4.75
C THR A 752 -43.34 -27.40 -4.74
N PRO A 753 -43.84 -26.71 -5.77
CA PRO A 753 -45.26 -26.37 -5.88
C PRO A 753 -46.13 -27.63 -5.90
N LYS A 754 -47.34 -27.51 -5.34
CA LYS A 754 -48.30 -28.61 -5.34
C LYS A 754 -48.68 -28.99 -6.77
N ASP A 755 -48.99 -30.27 -6.99
CA ASP A 755 -49.61 -30.70 -8.24
C ASP A 755 -50.92 -29.94 -8.44
N SER A 756 -51.20 -29.59 -9.69
CA SER A 756 -52.40 -28.82 -10.05
C SER A 756 -53.65 -29.55 -9.57
N SER A 757 -54.47 -28.85 -8.79
CA SER A 757 -55.82 -29.27 -8.45
C SER A 757 -56.64 -29.52 -9.71
N VAL A 758 -57.68 -30.36 -9.62
CA VAL A 758 -58.58 -30.64 -10.74
C VAL A 758 -59.15 -29.32 -11.26
N THR A 759 -59.11 -29.11 -12.59
CA THR A 759 -59.68 -27.92 -13.22
C THR A 759 -61.16 -27.81 -12.88
N LYS A 760 -61.59 -26.62 -12.46
CA LYS A 760 -62.99 -26.36 -12.16
C LYS A 760 -63.84 -26.44 -13.42
N LYS A 761 -65.03 -27.02 -13.27
CA LYS A 761 -66.03 -27.13 -14.32
C LYS A 761 -67.17 -26.17 -14.05
N PHE A 762 -67.63 -25.49 -15.09
CA PHE A 762 -68.71 -24.53 -15.05
C PHE A 762 -69.81 -24.98 -16.00
N GLU A 763 -71.05 -24.95 -15.53
CA GLU A 763 -72.21 -25.34 -16.35
C GLU A 763 -72.47 -24.31 -17.45
N PRO A 764 -72.83 -24.74 -18.68
CA PRO A 764 -73.24 -23.83 -19.73
C PRO A 764 -74.48 -23.02 -19.32
N THR A 765 -74.48 -21.73 -19.63
CA THR A 765 -75.63 -20.84 -19.40
C THR A 765 -75.96 -20.08 -20.68
N SER A 766 -77.22 -19.74 -20.90
CA SER A 766 -77.62 -18.91 -22.03
C SER A 766 -78.77 -17.98 -21.66
N GLY A 767 -78.97 -16.94 -22.48
CA GLY A 767 -80.07 -16.01 -22.33
C GLY A 767 -80.41 -15.35 -23.66
N SER A 768 -81.68 -14.97 -23.80
CA SER A 768 -82.19 -14.30 -24.99
C SER A 768 -83.07 -13.11 -24.60
N THR A 769 -82.86 -11.99 -25.26
CA THR A 769 -83.69 -10.77 -25.21
C THR A 769 -83.85 -10.26 -26.64
N ASN A 770 -84.83 -9.38 -26.90
CA ASN A 770 -85.09 -8.91 -28.26
C ASN A 770 -83.82 -8.32 -28.92
N GLY A 771 -83.30 -8.97 -29.96
CA GLY A 771 -82.09 -8.55 -30.65
C GLY A 771 -80.76 -8.99 -30.04
N LEU A 772 -80.74 -9.81 -28.97
CA LEU A 772 -79.52 -10.34 -28.35
C LEU A 772 -79.72 -11.77 -27.83
N TYR A 773 -78.93 -12.70 -28.35
CA TYR A 773 -78.72 -14.02 -27.76
C TYR A 773 -77.29 -14.12 -27.23
N TRP A 774 -77.09 -14.73 -26.06
CA TRP A 774 -75.77 -15.02 -25.54
C TRP A 774 -75.70 -16.40 -24.90
N GLN A 775 -74.51 -16.99 -24.89
CA GLN A 775 -74.24 -18.27 -24.21
C GLN A 775 -72.81 -18.38 -23.70
N THR A 776 -72.62 -19.11 -22.61
CA THR A 776 -71.32 -19.57 -22.12
C THR A 776 -71.14 -21.05 -22.41
N LYS A 777 -69.93 -21.43 -22.82
CA LYS A 777 -69.59 -22.83 -23.12
C LYS A 777 -68.18 -23.12 -22.66
N GLN A 778 -68.01 -24.16 -21.84
CA GLN A 778 -66.71 -24.66 -21.44
C GLN A 778 -66.30 -25.81 -22.37
N PHE A 779 -65.08 -25.76 -22.90
CA PHE A 779 -64.55 -26.81 -23.78
C PHE A 779 -63.99 -27.97 -22.97
N GLN A 780 -64.00 -29.18 -23.53
CA GLN A 780 -63.39 -30.35 -22.85
C GLN A 780 -61.86 -30.26 -22.80
N ASP A 781 -61.26 -29.60 -23.79
CA ASP A 781 -59.82 -29.42 -23.87
C ASP A 781 -59.35 -28.34 -22.89
N SER A 782 -58.26 -28.64 -22.19
CA SER A 782 -57.50 -27.68 -21.40
C SER A 782 -56.22 -27.29 -22.12
N PHE A 783 -55.67 -26.13 -21.77
CA PHE A 783 -54.31 -25.77 -22.17
C PHE A 783 -53.46 -25.52 -20.92
N SER A 784 -52.15 -25.72 -21.08
CA SER A 784 -51.15 -25.59 -20.04
C SER A 784 -50.49 -24.21 -20.09
N VAL A 785 -50.30 -23.64 -18.91
CA VAL A 785 -49.58 -22.38 -18.66
C VAL A 785 -48.48 -22.64 -17.64
N PHE A 786 -47.26 -22.22 -17.92
CA PHE A 786 -46.22 -22.17 -16.88
C PHE A 786 -46.33 -20.82 -16.18
N PRO A 787 -46.71 -20.77 -14.88
CA PRO A 787 -46.87 -19.51 -14.17
C PRO A 787 -45.51 -18.83 -13.96
N GLU A 788 -45.53 -17.56 -13.59
CA GLU A 788 -44.37 -16.77 -13.19
C GLU A 788 -44.28 -16.77 -11.65
N VAL A 789 -43.07 -16.89 -11.11
CA VAL A 789 -42.82 -16.86 -9.66
C VAL A 789 -41.79 -15.78 -9.35
N LEU A 790 -42.13 -14.86 -8.44
CA LEU A 790 -41.20 -13.79 -8.05
C LEU A 790 -40.22 -14.29 -7.00
N MET A 791 -38.93 -14.12 -7.26
CA MET A 791 -37.84 -14.47 -6.35
C MET A 791 -36.92 -13.28 -6.13
N GLY A 792 -36.41 -13.14 -4.91
CA GLY A 792 -35.36 -12.21 -4.56
C GLY A 792 -33.99 -12.67 -5.04
N TYR A 793 -33.04 -11.75 -5.13
CA TYR A 793 -31.64 -12.09 -5.37
C TYR A 793 -30.71 -10.99 -4.88
N ALA A 794 -29.50 -11.36 -4.46
CA ALA A 794 -28.43 -10.42 -4.16
C ALA A 794 -27.36 -10.43 -5.28
N ASP A 795 -26.87 -9.26 -5.66
CA ASP A 795 -25.68 -9.16 -6.52
C ASP A 795 -24.38 -9.40 -5.74
N ALA A 796 -23.24 -9.39 -6.43
CA ALA A 796 -21.92 -9.60 -5.81
C ALA A 796 -21.49 -8.47 -4.85
N SER A 797 -22.27 -7.38 -4.75
CA SER A 797 -22.05 -6.26 -3.82
C SER A 797 -23.03 -6.29 -2.63
N GLY A 798 -23.92 -7.29 -2.57
CA GLY A 798 -24.98 -7.38 -1.56
C GLY A 798 -26.23 -6.53 -1.85
N ASN A 799 -26.37 -5.98 -3.06
CA ASN A 799 -27.59 -5.28 -3.44
C ASN A 799 -28.69 -6.29 -3.76
N THR A 800 -29.71 -6.30 -2.92
CA THR A 800 -30.91 -7.12 -3.11
C THR A 800 -31.88 -6.51 -4.11
N SER A 801 -32.37 -7.33 -5.04
CA SER A 801 -33.43 -7.02 -6.01
C SER A 801 -34.37 -8.22 -6.17
N VAL A 802 -35.36 -8.15 -7.08
CA VAL A 802 -36.30 -9.25 -7.38
C VAL A 802 -36.38 -9.51 -8.88
N ALA A 803 -36.70 -10.74 -9.26
CA ALA A 803 -36.90 -11.17 -10.63
C ALA A 803 -38.04 -12.19 -10.71
N PHE A 804 -38.62 -12.36 -11.90
CA PHE A 804 -39.59 -13.42 -12.18
C PHE A 804 -38.90 -14.61 -12.83
N THR A 805 -39.17 -15.78 -12.29
CA THR A 805 -38.72 -17.07 -12.81
C THR A 805 -39.91 -17.85 -13.37
N VAL A 806 -39.62 -18.79 -14.26
CA VAL A 806 -40.63 -19.71 -14.78
C VAL A 806 -40.98 -20.70 -13.68
N GLY A 807 -42.26 -20.79 -13.35
CA GLY A 807 -42.81 -21.78 -12.44
C GLY A 807 -42.53 -23.19 -12.94
N GLU A 808 -42.28 -24.10 -12.01
CA GLU A 808 -41.72 -25.41 -12.33
C GLU A 808 -42.78 -26.44 -12.74
N LYS A 809 -44.05 -26.16 -12.43
CA LYS A 809 -45.20 -26.99 -12.75
C LYS A 809 -46.14 -26.22 -13.66
N ALA A 810 -46.54 -26.85 -14.77
CA ALA A 810 -47.58 -26.31 -15.62
C ALA A 810 -48.94 -26.34 -14.89
N ARG A 811 -49.74 -25.30 -15.11
CA ARG A 811 -51.12 -25.19 -14.67
C ARG A 811 -52.05 -25.43 -15.85
N ALA A 812 -52.88 -26.45 -15.73
CA ALA A 812 -53.97 -26.68 -16.68
C ALA A 812 -55.09 -25.66 -16.43
N ILE A 813 -55.57 -25.05 -17.51
CA ILE A 813 -56.73 -24.15 -17.51
C ILE A 813 -57.74 -24.71 -18.49
N GLN A 814 -58.98 -24.86 -18.04
CA GLN A 814 -60.10 -25.29 -18.87
C GLN A 814 -61.01 -24.08 -19.14
N PRO A 815 -60.88 -23.42 -20.31
CA PRO A 815 -61.46 -22.10 -20.52
C PRO A 815 -62.96 -22.15 -20.79
N VAL A 816 -63.66 -21.12 -20.30
CA VAL A 816 -65.06 -20.83 -20.64
C VAL A 816 -65.07 -19.75 -21.71
N SER A 817 -65.76 -19.99 -22.82
CA SER A 817 -66.06 -18.97 -23.82
C SER A 817 -67.33 -18.22 -23.48
N TYR A 818 -67.35 -16.92 -23.78
CA TYR A 818 -68.57 -16.12 -23.77
C TYR A 818 -68.89 -15.70 -25.20
N ASN A 819 -70.07 -16.05 -25.65
CA ASN A 819 -70.50 -15.93 -27.04
C ASN A 819 -71.77 -15.08 -27.11
N GLN A 820 -71.84 -14.15 -28.06
CA GLN A 820 -72.99 -13.28 -28.26
C GLN A 820 -73.30 -13.12 -29.75
N ALA A 821 -74.59 -13.12 -30.08
CA ALA A 821 -75.14 -12.77 -31.38
C ALA A 821 -76.16 -11.65 -31.18
N LYS A 822 -75.83 -10.46 -31.70
CA LYS A 822 -76.54 -9.22 -31.41
C LYS A 822 -76.86 -8.44 -32.68
N PHE A 823 -78.09 -7.96 -32.79
CA PHE A 823 -78.50 -7.02 -33.82
C PHE A 823 -78.09 -5.60 -33.39
N ILE A 824 -77.22 -4.95 -34.17
CA ILE A 824 -76.65 -3.64 -33.86
C ILE A 824 -76.99 -2.60 -34.92
N ASN A 825 -77.09 -1.33 -34.50
CA ASN A 825 -77.40 -0.17 -35.36
C ASN A 825 -78.67 -0.38 -36.20
N ILE A 826 -79.71 -0.93 -35.59
CA ILE A 826 -80.94 -1.32 -36.26
C ILE A 826 -81.85 -0.11 -36.49
N GLU A 827 -82.16 0.13 -37.75
CA GLU A 827 -83.24 1.00 -38.20
C GLU A 827 -84.10 0.20 -39.18
N VAL A 828 -85.39 0.07 -38.90
CA VAL A 828 -86.35 -0.63 -39.76
C VAL A 828 -87.39 0.36 -40.25
N GLU A 829 -87.47 0.53 -41.56
CA GLU A 829 -88.43 1.39 -42.24
C GLU A 829 -89.40 0.54 -43.06
N PRO A 830 -90.55 0.13 -42.47
CA PRO A 830 -91.55 -0.63 -43.18
C PRO A 830 -92.39 0.29 -44.07
N THR A 831 -92.66 -0.17 -45.29
CA THR A 831 -93.59 0.47 -46.24
C THR A 831 -94.61 -0.56 -46.70
N VAL A 832 -95.90 -0.22 -46.58
CA VAL A 832 -97.02 -1.07 -47.02
C VAL A 832 -97.74 -0.37 -48.17
N MET A 833 -97.65 -0.92 -49.38
CA MET A 833 -98.34 -0.40 -50.56
C MET A 833 -99.49 -1.32 -50.94
N GLY A 834 -100.73 -0.83 -50.89
CA GLY A 834 -101.89 -1.58 -51.36
C GLY A 834 -102.05 -1.53 -52.87
N MET A 835 -102.39 -2.66 -53.50
CA MET A 835 -102.79 -2.73 -54.91
C MET A 835 -104.16 -2.08 -55.16
N SER A 836 -104.97 -1.90 -54.11
CA SER A 836 -106.27 -1.23 -54.17
C SER A 836 -106.42 -0.26 -53.00
N THR A 837 -106.14 1.02 -53.28
CA THR A 837 -106.27 2.14 -52.34
C THR A 837 -107.60 2.88 -52.57
N ALA A 838 -108.31 3.23 -51.51
CA ALA A 838 -109.55 3.99 -51.60
C ALA A 838 -109.27 5.48 -51.86
N THR A 839 -109.73 6.00 -52.99
CA THR A 839 -109.52 7.40 -53.40
C THR A 839 -110.72 8.31 -53.13
N ASP A 840 -111.84 7.76 -52.65
CA ASP A 840 -113.07 8.49 -52.33
C ASP A 840 -112.82 9.59 -51.29
N SER A 841 -113.56 10.69 -51.41
CA SER A 841 -113.65 11.76 -50.41
C SER A 841 -113.91 11.26 -48.99
N ALA A 842 -114.74 10.22 -48.81
CA ALA A 842 -115.03 9.60 -47.52
C ALA A 842 -113.84 8.84 -46.94
N ALA A 843 -113.01 8.22 -47.78
CA ALA A 843 -111.77 7.57 -47.37
C ALA A 843 -110.72 8.61 -46.93
N LYS A 844 -110.56 9.71 -47.68
CA LYS A 844 -109.68 10.83 -47.28
C LYS A 844 -110.13 11.46 -45.95
N ALA A 845 -111.45 11.61 -45.76
CA ALA A 845 -112.01 12.07 -44.49
C ALA A 845 -111.76 11.08 -43.33
N LEU A 846 -111.81 9.77 -43.60
CA LEU A 846 -111.47 8.73 -42.61
C LEU A 846 -109.99 8.81 -42.18
N ALA A 847 -109.05 8.91 -43.13
CA ALA A 847 -107.63 9.05 -42.82
C ALA A 847 -107.38 10.31 -41.96
N THR A 848 -107.96 11.45 -42.36
CA THR A 848 -107.87 12.71 -41.63
C THR A 848 -108.45 12.60 -40.21
N ARG A 849 -109.60 11.93 -40.04
CA ARG A 849 -110.24 11.70 -38.73
C ARG A 849 -109.41 10.80 -37.82
N LEU A 850 -108.60 9.90 -38.39
CA LEU A 850 -107.64 9.08 -37.66
C LEU A 850 -106.28 9.75 -37.48
N ASN A 851 -106.19 11.07 -37.73
CA ASN A 851 -104.97 11.88 -37.64
C ASN A 851 -103.80 11.28 -38.46
N SER A 852 -104.10 10.77 -39.65
CA SER A 852 -103.13 10.11 -40.52
C SER A 852 -103.19 10.69 -41.93
N ASP A 853 -102.02 10.86 -42.55
CA ASP A 853 -101.86 11.22 -43.97
C ASP A 853 -101.68 9.98 -44.86
N LYS A 854 -101.82 8.78 -44.28
CA LYS A 854 -101.58 7.50 -44.95
C LYS A 854 -102.75 7.06 -45.82
N ASP A 855 -102.44 6.24 -46.82
CA ASP A 855 -103.43 5.65 -47.71
C ASP A 855 -104.43 4.77 -46.95
N VAL A 856 -105.68 4.81 -47.41
CA VAL A 856 -106.75 3.94 -46.91
C VAL A 856 -106.84 2.71 -47.79
N LEU A 857 -106.64 1.53 -47.20
CA LEU A 857 -106.70 0.25 -47.86
C LEU A 857 -108.05 -0.44 -47.64
N TYR A 858 -108.53 -1.11 -48.68
CA TYR A 858 -109.67 -2.01 -48.58
C TYR A 858 -109.28 -3.34 -47.93
N LYS A 859 -110.21 -3.94 -47.18
CA LYS A 859 -110.06 -5.33 -46.73
C LYS A 859 -110.02 -6.26 -47.94
N GLY A 860 -109.18 -7.29 -47.91
CA GLY A 860 -108.96 -8.17 -49.07
C GLY A 860 -107.99 -7.62 -50.13
N SER A 861 -107.53 -6.37 -50.03
CA SER A 861 -106.54 -5.82 -50.96
C SER A 861 -105.22 -6.58 -50.86
N ALA A 862 -104.64 -6.93 -52.00
CA ALA A 862 -103.23 -7.32 -52.06
C ALA A 862 -102.35 -6.13 -51.67
N THR A 863 -101.20 -6.43 -51.07
CA THR A 863 -100.24 -5.48 -50.55
C THR A 863 -98.84 -5.93 -50.94
N THR A 864 -97.96 -4.98 -51.25
CA THR A 864 -96.52 -5.20 -51.31
C THR A 864 -95.92 -4.56 -50.06
N ASN A 865 -95.24 -5.37 -49.27
CA ASN A 865 -94.60 -4.95 -48.04
C ASN A 865 -93.09 -4.93 -48.29
N ASN A 866 -92.46 -3.78 -48.00
CA ASN A 866 -91.02 -3.61 -48.06
C ASN A 866 -90.52 -3.22 -46.66
N PHE A 867 -89.50 -3.93 -46.19
CA PHE A 867 -88.79 -3.61 -44.95
C PHE A 867 -87.37 -3.22 -45.34
N GLU A 868 -87.11 -1.92 -45.41
CA GLU A 868 -85.74 -1.44 -45.50
C GLU A 868 -85.12 -1.55 -44.11
N VAL A 869 -84.07 -2.38 -44.01
CA VAL A 869 -83.36 -2.58 -42.75
C VAL A 869 -81.95 -2.06 -42.91
N LYS A 870 -81.55 -1.14 -42.04
CA LYS A 870 -80.15 -0.77 -41.84
C LYS A 870 -79.66 -1.39 -40.54
N GLY A 871 -78.43 -1.89 -40.56
CA GLY A 871 -77.79 -2.48 -39.40
C GLY A 871 -77.08 -3.79 -39.72
N ASN A 872 -76.53 -4.42 -38.69
CA ASN A 872 -75.76 -5.65 -38.82
C ASN A 872 -76.15 -6.66 -37.74
N LEU A 873 -76.03 -7.95 -38.08
CA LEU A 873 -75.86 -8.99 -37.07
C LEU A 873 -74.37 -9.04 -36.69
N GLU A 874 -74.07 -8.75 -35.44
CA GLU A 874 -72.75 -8.89 -34.83
C GLU A 874 -72.66 -10.22 -34.08
N ILE A 875 -71.80 -11.12 -34.55
CA ILE A 875 -71.42 -12.33 -33.83
C ILE A 875 -70.07 -12.10 -33.17
N LYS A 876 -70.07 -12.13 -31.84
CA LYS A 876 -68.92 -11.89 -30.98
C LYS A 876 -68.59 -13.11 -30.15
N ASN A 877 -67.30 -13.44 -30.08
CA ASN A 877 -66.81 -14.54 -29.25
C ASN A 877 -65.60 -14.10 -28.43
N PHE A 878 -65.65 -14.32 -27.12
CA PHE A 878 -64.59 -14.06 -26.16
C PHE A 878 -64.01 -15.39 -25.69
N VAL A 879 -62.72 -15.61 -25.99
CA VAL A 879 -62.02 -16.86 -25.67
C VAL A 879 -60.68 -16.55 -25.02
N LEU A 880 -60.35 -17.26 -23.94
CA LEU A 880 -59.07 -17.15 -23.25
C LEU A 880 -57.96 -17.83 -24.06
N ASP A 881 -56.79 -17.21 -24.17
CA ASP A 881 -55.63 -17.74 -24.92
C ASP A 881 -54.30 -17.27 -24.29
N ILE A 882 -53.19 -17.72 -24.88
CA ILE A 882 -51.83 -17.20 -24.62
C ILE A 882 -51.48 -16.21 -25.73
N GLY A 883 -51.15 -14.96 -25.35
CA GLY A 883 -50.93 -13.85 -26.29
C GLY A 883 -49.70 -14.00 -27.19
N ASN A 884 -48.73 -14.84 -26.80
CA ASN A 884 -47.53 -15.13 -27.57
C ASN A 884 -47.62 -16.53 -28.20
N SER A 885 -47.72 -16.59 -29.53
CA SER A 885 -47.86 -17.85 -30.27
C SER A 885 -46.66 -18.79 -30.10
N ALA A 886 -45.44 -18.28 -29.93
CA ALA A 886 -44.26 -19.13 -29.69
C ALA A 886 -44.32 -19.81 -28.32
N LEU A 887 -44.74 -19.08 -27.27
CA LEU A 887 -44.98 -19.65 -25.94
C LEU A 887 -46.13 -20.65 -25.97
N LYS A 888 -47.24 -20.30 -26.65
CA LYS A 888 -48.39 -21.19 -26.83
C LYS A 888 -47.95 -22.52 -27.43
N ASN A 889 -47.20 -22.49 -28.55
CA ASN A 889 -46.70 -23.69 -29.23
C ASN A 889 -45.69 -24.47 -28.39
N SER A 890 -44.84 -23.77 -27.62
CA SER A 890 -43.85 -24.41 -26.76
C SER A 890 -44.50 -25.10 -25.56
N TRP A 891 -45.48 -24.49 -24.91
CA TRP A 891 -46.13 -25.05 -23.72
C TRP A 891 -47.19 -26.10 -24.05
N ASN A 892 -47.74 -26.04 -25.26
CA ASN A 892 -48.85 -26.88 -25.71
C ASN A 892 -48.51 -27.57 -27.04
N PRO A 893 -47.38 -28.30 -27.15
CA PRO A 893 -46.88 -28.83 -28.42
C PRO A 893 -47.76 -29.94 -29.01
N SER A 894 -48.67 -30.51 -28.21
CA SER A 894 -49.49 -31.68 -28.50
C SER A 894 -51.01 -31.42 -28.50
N LEU A 895 -51.45 -30.17 -28.42
CA LEU A 895 -52.86 -29.86 -28.08
C LEU A 895 -53.78 -29.58 -29.28
N GLN A 896 -55.01 -30.07 -29.12
CA GLN A 896 -56.20 -29.84 -29.97
C GLN A 896 -56.87 -28.47 -29.70
N TYR A 897 -56.45 -27.75 -28.65
CA TYR A 897 -57.05 -26.48 -28.23
C TYR A 897 -56.76 -25.34 -29.22
N SER A 898 -57.77 -24.90 -29.96
CA SER A 898 -57.69 -23.81 -30.93
C SER A 898 -58.81 -22.80 -30.71
N THR A 899 -58.43 -21.55 -30.40
CA THR A 899 -59.36 -20.43 -30.25
C THR A 899 -60.05 -20.08 -31.57
N ASP A 900 -59.39 -20.29 -32.70
CA ASP A 900 -59.99 -20.11 -34.02
C ASP A 900 -61.01 -21.23 -34.33
N ALA A 901 -60.75 -22.48 -33.92
CA ALA A 901 -61.72 -23.57 -34.08
C ALA A 901 -62.95 -23.39 -33.18
N ILE A 902 -62.75 -22.86 -31.96
CA ILE A 902 -63.83 -22.46 -31.05
C ILE A 902 -64.71 -21.38 -31.70
N ASN A 903 -64.08 -20.35 -32.28
CA ASN A 903 -64.80 -19.29 -32.99
C ASN A 903 -65.55 -19.83 -34.21
N ASP A 904 -64.89 -20.63 -35.05
CA ASP A 904 -65.52 -21.24 -36.23
C ASP A 904 -66.68 -22.17 -35.85
N SER A 905 -66.58 -22.91 -34.74
CA SER A 905 -67.67 -23.74 -34.23
C SER A 905 -68.88 -22.92 -33.78
N TYR A 906 -68.67 -21.74 -33.18
CA TYR A 906 -69.78 -20.86 -32.80
C TYR A 906 -70.38 -20.14 -34.01
N LEU A 907 -69.56 -19.67 -34.95
CA LEU A 907 -70.03 -19.09 -36.21
C LEU A 907 -70.88 -20.09 -37.02
N ALA A 908 -70.51 -21.37 -37.00
CA ALA A 908 -71.27 -22.44 -37.66
C ALA A 908 -72.70 -22.64 -37.10
N GLU A 909 -73.01 -22.14 -35.89
CA GLU A 909 -74.38 -22.15 -35.37
C GLU A 909 -75.31 -21.16 -36.11
N TYR A 910 -74.73 -20.19 -36.84
CA TYR A 910 -75.46 -19.12 -37.52
C TYR A 910 -75.22 -19.10 -39.04
N ALA A 911 -74.02 -19.48 -39.48
CA ALA A 911 -73.56 -19.29 -40.85
C ALA A 911 -72.90 -20.55 -41.42
N THR A 912 -72.82 -20.64 -42.74
CA THR A 912 -72.06 -21.67 -43.46
C THR A 912 -70.86 -21.05 -44.18
N LYS A 913 -69.72 -21.74 -44.21
CA LYS A 913 -68.52 -21.22 -44.87
C LYS A 913 -68.59 -21.51 -46.37
N ASN A 914 -68.54 -20.49 -47.20
CA ASN A 914 -68.49 -20.64 -48.64
C ASN A 914 -67.10 -21.19 -49.04
N PRO A 915 -67.01 -22.38 -49.66
CA PRO A 915 -65.73 -23.02 -49.97
C PRO A 915 -64.94 -22.29 -51.06
N GLU A 916 -65.59 -21.50 -51.92
CA GLU A 916 -64.94 -20.77 -53.02
C GLU A 916 -64.33 -19.44 -52.55
N THR A 917 -65.02 -18.73 -51.66
CA THR A 917 -64.59 -17.40 -51.18
C THR A 917 -63.94 -17.42 -49.80
N GLY A 918 -64.08 -18.52 -49.05
CA GLY A 918 -63.62 -18.66 -47.67
C GLY A 918 -64.41 -17.84 -46.64
N LYS A 919 -65.45 -17.12 -47.06
CA LYS A 919 -66.28 -16.25 -46.21
C LYS A 919 -67.44 -17.03 -45.59
N TRP A 920 -67.81 -16.69 -44.36
CA TRP A 920 -69.05 -17.14 -43.74
C TRP A 920 -70.26 -16.45 -44.39
N GLN A 921 -71.35 -17.21 -44.54
CA GLN A 921 -72.62 -16.75 -45.09
C GLN A 921 -73.75 -17.03 -44.10
N VAL A 922 -74.44 -15.99 -43.64
CA VAL A 922 -75.61 -16.12 -42.76
C VAL A 922 -76.88 -16.06 -43.59
N THR A 923 -77.85 -16.91 -43.27
CA THR A 923 -79.20 -16.82 -43.86
C THR A 923 -80.15 -16.25 -42.83
N PHE A 924 -80.71 -15.09 -43.12
CA PHE A 924 -81.76 -14.47 -42.33
C PHE A 924 -83.12 -14.99 -42.75
N ASP A 925 -83.90 -15.48 -41.79
CA ASP A 925 -85.31 -15.84 -41.94
C ASP A 925 -86.16 -14.71 -41.37
N ALA A 926 -86.97 -14.09 -42.20
CA ALA A 926 -87.79 -12.95 -41.84
C ALA A 926 -89.28 -13.30 -41.99
N ASP A 927 -90.09 -13.00 -40.99
CA ASP A 927 -91.55 -13.14 -41.00
C ASP A 927 -92.19 -11.81 -40.66
N GLY A 928 -93.04 -11.29 -41.54
CA GLY A 928 -93.69 -10.00 -41.31
C GLY A 928 -95.21 -10.11 -41.28
N LYS A 929 -95.81 -9.45 -40.27
CA LYS A 929 -97.24 -9.45 -39.96
C LYS A 929 -97.81 -8.05 -39.93
N PHE A 930 -99.12 -7.94 -40.13
CA PHE A 930 -99.88 -6.73 -39.86
C PHE A 930 -100.41 -6.74 -38.43
N VAL A 931 -100.38 -5.58 -37.77
CA VAL A 931 -101.03 -5.37 -36.48
C VAL A 931 -102.17 -4.37 -36.70
N ILE A 932 -103.41 -4.86 -36.62
CA ILE A 932 -104.62 -4.06 -36.86
C ILE A 932 -105.50 -4.17 -35.61
N ASN A 933 -105.81 -3.04 -34.99
CA ASN A 933 -106.61 -2.98 -33.75
C ASN A 933 -106.08 -3.92 -32.63
N GLY A 934 -104.75 -3.99 -32.48
CA GLY A 934 -104.09 -4.80 -31.45
C GLY A 934 -104.03 -6.31 -31.71
N LYS A 935 -104.44 -6.79 -32.91
CA LYS A 935 -104.33 -8.19 -33.31
C LYS A 935 -103.39 -8.36 -34.48
N ASP A 936 -102.63 -9.45 -34.47
CA ASP A 936 -101.70 -9.84 -35.53
C ASP A 936 -102.45 -10.57 -36.66
N PHE A 937 -102.19 -10.20 -37.91
CA PHE A 937 -102.80 -10.74 -39.11
C PHE A 937 -101.77 -10.90 -40.24
N GLY A 938 -102.01 -11.82 -41.17
CA GLY A 938 -101.10 -12.07 -42.27
C GLY A 938 -99.80 -12.77 -41.82
N GLY A 939 -98.85 -12.88 -42.75
CA GLY A 939 -97.58 -13.59 -42.52
C GLY A 939 -97.04 -14.21 -43.81
N GLN A 940 -95.91 -13.69 -44.29
CA GLN A 940 -95.09 -14.36 -45.31
C GLN A 940 -93.65 -14.39 -44.83
N SER A 941 -93.03 -15.57 -44.94
CA SER A 941 -91.62 -15.73 -44.65
C SER A 941 -90.76 -15.44 -45.88
N SER A 942 -89.63 -14.78 -45.67
CA SER A 942 -88.63 -14.50 -46.70
C SER A 942 -87.25 -14.85 -46.16
N LYS A 943 -86.41 -15.42 -47.02
CA LYS A 943 -85.04 -15.79 -46.68
C LYS A 943 -84.07 -15.03 -47.56
N GLN A 944 -83.06 -14.45 -46.93
CA GLN A 944 -81.99 -13.75 -47.63
C GLN A 944 -80.65 -14.17 -47.04
N THR A 945 -79.70 -14.49 -47.90
CA THR A 945 -78.35 -14.89 -47.52
C THR A 945 -77.37 -13.77 -47.82
N VAL A 946 -76.48 -13.48 -46.88
CA VAL A 946 -75.45 -12.44 -47.03
C VAL A 946 -74.08 -12.97 -46.62
N ASP A 947 -73.05 -12.44 -47.26
CA ASP A 947 -71.65 -12.69 -46.90
C ASP A 947 -71.24 -11.89 -45.66
N GLN A 948 -70.31 -12.43 -44.88
CA GLN A 948 -69.64 -11.69 -43.82
C GLN A 948 -68.93 -10.43 -44.35
N MET A 949 -68.91 -9.41 -43.51
CA MET A 949 -67.97 -8.28 -43.62
C MET A 949 -66.57 -8.68 -43.13
N PRO A 950 -65.53 -7.85 -43.34
CA PRO A 950 -64.20 -8.10 -42.76
C PRO A 950 -64.26 -8.32 -41.25
N THR A 951 -63.62 -9.40 -40.79
CA THR A 951 -63.55 -9.79 -39.38
C THR A 951 -62.48 -8.99 -38.64
N THR A 952 -62.74 -8.71 -37.36
CA THR A 952 -61.77 -8.06 -36.47
C THR A 952 -61.49 -8.96 -35.27
N VAL A 953 -60.22 -9.10 -34.89
CA VAL A 953 -59.82 -9.79 -33.65
C VAL A 953 -59.13 -8.78 -32.74
N LYS A 954 -59.65 -8.61 -31.52
CA LYS A 954 -59.02 -7.78 -30.48
C LYS A 954 -58.41 -8.67 -29.40
N TYR A 955 -57.35 -8.18 -28.77
CA TYR A 955 -56.64 -8.86 -27.69
C TYR A 955 -56.74 -8.04 -26.41
N HIS A 956 -57.16 -8.69 -25.33
CA HIS A 956 -57.20 -8.10 -23.99
C HIS A 956 -56.21 -8.84 -23.10
N SER A 957 -55.02 -8.28 -22.87
CA SER A 957 -54.00 -8.87 -21.99
C SER A 957 -54.46 -8.89 -20.55
N LEU A 958 -54.30 -10.02 -19.88
CA LEU A 958 -54.69 -10.24 -18.50
C LEU A 958 -53.45 -10.24 -17.59
N GLU A 959 -53.57 -9.57 -16.45
CA GLU A 959 -52.62 -9.67 -15.34
C GLU A 959 -53.30 -10.47 -14.22
N VAL A 960 -52.84 -11.70 -13.99
CA VAL A 960 -53.37 -12.62 -13.00
C VAL A 960 -52.32 -12.89 -11.92
N ARG A 961 -52.75 -12.86 -10.65
CA ARG A 961 -51.88 -13.11 -9.49
C ARG A 961 -52.54 -13.97 -8.46
N GLY A 962 -51.87 -15.03 -8.04
CA GLY A 962 -52.40 -15.99 -7.07
C GLY A 962 -53.79 -16.52 -7.46
N GLY A 963 -54.04 -16.71 -8.76
CA GLY A 963 -55.33 -17.13 -9.28
C GLY A 963 -56.44 -16.06 -9.31
N LYS A 964 -56.10 -14.77 -9.20
CA LYS A 964 -57.06 -13.66 -9.32
C LYS A 964 -56.67 -12.67 -10.40
N LEU A 965 -57.64 -12.21 -11.18
CA LEU A 965 -57.45 -11.10 -12.12
C LEU A 965 -57.22 -9.79 -11.34
N VAL A 966 -56.11 -9.12 -11.61
CA VAL A 966 -55.76 -7.82 -10.99
C VAL A 966 -55.63 -6.69 -11.99
N GLY A 967 -55.51 -6.98 -13.28
CA GLY A 967 -55.44 -5.97 -14.32
C GLY A 967 -55.77 -6.49 -15.71
N VAL A 968 -56.15 -5.57 -16.59
CA VAL A 968 -56.43 -5.83 -18.01
C VAL A 968 -55.82 -4.72 -18.85
N ASN A 969 -55.12 -5.06 -19.93
CA ASN A 969 -54.45 -4.12 -20.84
C ASN A 969 -53.53 -3.12 -20.11
N GLY A 970 -52.84 -3.58 -19.05
CA GLY A 970 -51.96 -2.75 -18.23
C GLY A 970 -52.67 -1.84 -17.22
N SER A 971 -54.01 -1.77 -17.22
CA SER A 971 -54.80 -1.06 -16.21
C SER A 971 -55.23 -1.99 -15.09
N ARG A 972 -54.99 -1.60 -13.84
CA ARG A 972 -55.46 -2.32 -12.63
C ARG A 972 -56.76 -1.80 -12.07
N ASP A 973 -57.29 -0.73 -12.64
CA ASP A 973 -58.64 -0.29 -12.34
C ASP A 973 -59.65 -1.10 -13.15
N LEU A 974 -60.05 -2.27 -12.63
CA LEU A 974 -61.04 -3.13 -13.27
C LEU A 974 -62.42 -2.46 -13.39
N SER A 975 -62.68 -1.39 -12.62
CA SER A 975 -63.92 -0.61 -12.72
C SER A 975 -63.94 0.31 -13.94
N SER A 976 -62.80 0.58 -14.56
CA SER A 976 -62.70 1.41 -15.78
C SER A 976 -63.00 0.64 -17.07
N LEU A 977 -63.13 -0.69 -17.02
CA LEU A 977 -63.38 -1.52 -18.20
C LEU A 977 -64.77 -1.26 -18.79
N SER A 978 -64.90 -1.45 -20.10
CA SER A 978 -66.20 -1.38 -20.79
C SER A 978 -67.17 -2.39 -20.19
N GLN A 979 -68.47 -2.05 -20.14
CA GLN A 979 -69.47 -2.95 -19.57
C GLN A 979 -69.48 -4.31 -20.28
N GLU A 980 -69.31 -4.31 -21.61
CA GLU A 980 -69.22 -5.52 -22.42
C GLU A 980 -68.06 -6.43 -21.99
N LEU A 981 -66.86 -5.87 -21.79
CA LEU A 981 -65.70 -6.66 -21.37
C LEU A 981 -65.85 -7.14 -19.92
N LYS A 982 -66.43 -6.34 -19.02
CA LYS A 982 -66.74 -6.77 -17.65
C LYS A 982 -67.71 -7.94 -17.62
N ASP A 983 -68.77 -7.86 -18.41
CA ASP A 983 -69.76 -8.92 -18.54
C ASP A 983 -69.11 -10.19 -19.11
N ALA A 984 -68.25 -10.05 -20.13
CA ALA A 984 -67.49 -11.17 -20.69
C ALA A 984 -66.58 -11.83 -19.65
N LEU A 985 -65.72 -11.06 -18.96
CA LEU A 985 -64.80 -11.57 -17.94
C LEU A 985 -65.53 -12.25 -16.77
N THR A 986 -66.70 -11.75 -16.40
CA THR A 986 -67.54 -12.34 -15.35
C THR A 986 -68.15 -13.65 -15.82
N ARG A 987 -68.73 -13.69 -17.03
CA ARG A 987 -69.38 -14.88 -17.60
C ARG A 987 -68.39 -15.97 -18.01
N MET A 988 -67.15 -15.60 -18.33
CA MET A 988 -66.05 -16.52 -18.56
C MET A 988 -65.44 -17.07 -17.25
N HIS A 989 -65.97 -16.67 -16.08
CA HIS A 989 -65.41 -17.02 -14.77
C HIS A 989 -63.93 -16.65 -14.66
N ILE A 990 -63.55 -15.45 -15.11
CA ILE A 990 -62.18 -14.91 -15.01
C ILE A 990 -62.09 -13.90 -13.85
N SER A 991 -63.04 -12.98 -13.75
CA SER A 991 -63.05 -11.92 -12.73
C SER A 991 -63.84 -12.28 -11.47
N THR A 992 -64.37 -13.51 -11.38
CA THR A 992 -65.14 -14.02 -10.26
C THR A 992 -64.24 -14.60 -9.15
N ASP A 993 -64.77 -14.73 -7.93
CA ASP A 993 -64.05 -15.46 -6.85
C ASP A 993 -63.96 -16.96 -7.16
N ASP A 994 -64.97 -17.51 -7.85
CA ASP A 994 -64.96 -18.86 -8.39
C ASP A 994 -64.56 -18.82 -9.87
N ASN A 995 -63.27 -19.01 -10.17
CA ASN A 995 -62.69 -18.75 -11.48
C ASN A 995 -61.88 -19.91 -12.09
N VAL A 996 -61.56 -19.76 -13.37
CA VAL A 996 -60.79 -20.73 -14.18
C VAL A 996 -59.31 -20.84 -13.80
N PHE A 997 -58.78 -19.95 -12.94
CA PHE A 997 -57.40 -19.94 -12.46
C PHE A 997 -57.23 -20.61 -11.08
N SER A 998 -58.22 -21.38 -10.63
CA SER A 998 -58.20 -22.03 -9.31
C SER A 998 -57.03 -23.02 -9.09
N THR A 999 -56.29 -23.35 -10.13
CA THR A 999 -55.10 -24.21 -10.09
C THR A 999 -53.82 -23.45 -9.72
N PHE A 1000 -53.85 -22.12 -9.71
CA PHE A 1000 -52.72 -21.27 -9.32
C PHE A 1000 -52.57 -21.26 -7.80
N GLU A 1001 -51.32 -21.39 -7.34
CA GLU A 1001 -51.00 -21.38 -5.91
C GLU A 1001 -50.76 -19.95 -5.40
N LEU A 1002 -51.30 -19.65 -4.21
CA LEU A 1002 -51.12 -18.39 -3.51
C LEU A 1002 -50.77 -18.64 -2.04
N GLY A 1003 -49.66 -18.05 -1.57
CA GLY A 1003 -49.24 -18.10 -0.18
C GLY A 1003 -48.67 -19.46 0.26
N GLY A 1004 -48.11 -20.22 -0.69
CA GLY A 1004 -47.41 -21.48 -0.44
C GLY A 1004 -45.97 -21.27 0.08
N GLY A 1005 -45.30 -22.38 0.41
CA GLY A 1005 -43.90 -22.38 0.85
C GLY A 1005 -43.64 -21.79 2.24
N ASP A 1006 -42.36 -21.57 2.53
CA ASP A 1006 -41.90 -21.00 3.80
C ASP A 1006 -42.36 -19.55 3.95
N LYS A 1007 -42.49 -19.10 5.21
CA LYS A 1007 -42.82 -17.71 5.51
C LYS A 1007 -41.69 -16.79 5.08
N LEU A 1008 -41.98 -15.77 4.28
CA LEU A 1008 -41.02 -14.73 3.93
C LEU A 1008 -40.55 -14.01 5.21
N THR A 1009 -39.24 -14.01 5.47
CA THR A 1009 -38.67 -13.37 6.66
C THR A 1009 -38.09 -11.97 6.40
N GLU A 1010 -37.81 -11.62 5.13
CA GLU A 1010 -37.18 -10.35 4.80
C GLU A 1010 -38.15 -9.26 4.35
N ALA A 1011 -38.18 -8.14 5.09
CA ALA A 1011 -38.98 -6.97 4.76
C ALA A 1011 -38.56 -6.28 3.45
N LYS A 1012 -37.25 -6.34 3.12
CA LYS A 1012 -36.72 -5.76 1.88
C LYS A 1012 -37.29 -6.47 0.65
N ILE A 1013 -37.30 -7.80 0.66
CA ILE A 1013 -37.92 -8.61 -0.41
C ILE A 1013 -39.42 -8.34 -0.51
N ALA A 1014 -40.14 -8.29 0.61
CA ALA A 1014 -41.57 -7.97 0.60
C ALA A 1014 -41.85 -6.59 -0.02
N SER A 1015 -41.02 -5.58 0.31
CA SER A 1015 -41.16 -4.23 -0.22
C SER A 1015 -40.86 -4.16 -1.73
N LEU A 1016 -39.82 -4.86 -2.19
CA LEU A 1016 -39.48 -4.95 -3.61
C LEU A 1016 -40.55 -5.72 -4.40
N ALA A 1017 -41.06 -6.82 -3.84
CA ALA A 1017 -42.19 -7.56 -4.39
C ALA A 1017 -43.41 -6.66 -4.52
N ALA A 1018 -43.76 -5.91 -3.47
CA ALA A 1018 -44.86 -4.96 -3.49
C ALA A 1018 -44.65 -3.80 -4.46
N ALA A 1019 -43.41 -3.35 -4.71
CA ALA A 1019 -43.13 -2.32 -5.69
C ALA A 1019 -43.28 -2.83 -7.14
N VAL A 1020 -42.74 -4.01 -7.43
CA VAL A 1020 -42.82 -4.63 -8.77
C VAL A 1020 -44.24 -5.10 -9.06
N ARG A 1021 -44.87 -5.75 -8.08
CA ARG A 1021 -46.24 -6.23 -8.21
C ARG A 1021 -47.23 -5.09 -8.02
N GLY A 1022 -47.04 -4.12 -7.14
CA GLY A 1022 -48.10 -3.16 -6.77
C GLY A 1022 -49.28 -3.82 -6.04
N SER A 1023 -49.02 -4.95 -5.37
CA SER A 1023 -49.91 -5.65 -4.44
C SER A 1023 -49.10 -6.21 -3.27
N ASN A 1024 -49.74 -6.38 -2.11
CA ASN A 1024 -49.11 -6.90 -0.88
C ASN A 1024 -49.48 -8.38 -0.63
N ASP A 1025 -49.64 -9.14 -1.71
CA ASP A 1025 -49.89 -10.58 -1.72
C ASP A 1025 -48.68 -11.37 -1.19
N ILE A 1026 -47.46 -10.91 -1.50
CA ILE A 1026 -46.22 -11.34 -0.84
C ILE A 1026 -45.89 -10.37 0.29
N ALA A 1027 -45.86 -10.87 1.53
CA ALA A 1027 -45.57 -10.06 2.72
C ALA A 1027 -44.81 -10.86 3.79
N VAL A 1028 -44.10 -10.17 4.68
CA VAL A 1028 -43.38 -10.78 5.80
C VAL A 1028 -44.35 -11.62 6.65
N GLY A 1029 -43.94 -12.84 7.00
CA GLY A 1029 -44.72 -13.78 7.80
C GLY A 1029 -45.78 -14.57 7.03
N LYS A 1030 -45.98 -14.30 5.73
CA LYS A 1030 -46.82 -15.10 4.82
C LYS A 1030 -45.97 -16.00 3.93
N GLY A 1031 -46.56 -17.06 3.39
CA GLY A 1031 -45.89 -17.92 2.40
C GLY A 1031 -45.45 -17.09 1.20
N TRP A 1032 -44.19 -17.23 0.78
CA TRP A 1032 -43.60 -16.42 -0.28
C TRP A 1032 -44.09 -16.82 -1.68
N TYR A 1033 -44.48 -18.08 -1.86
CA TYR A 1033 -44.77 -18.64 -3.17
C TYR A 1033 -46.16 -18.19 -3.64
N SER A 1034 -46.16 -17.44 -4.74
CA SER A 1034 -47.36 -16.94 -5.40
C SER A 1034 -47.16 -16.96 -6.90
N GLU A 1035 -48.03 -17.66 -7.58
CA GLU A 1035 -48.02 -17.85 -9.02
C GLU A 1035 -48.77 -16.73 -9.73
N ASP A 1036 -48.09 -16.13 -10.70
CA ASP A 1036 -48.62 -15.02 -11.50
C ASP A 1036 -48.63 -15.39 -12.98
N THR A 1037 -49.34 -14.63 -13.80
CA THR A 1037 -49.20 -14.71 -15.27
C THR A 1037 -49.65 -13.42 -15.94
N THR A 1038 -48.83 -12.95 -16.89
CA THR A 1038 -49.12 -11.76 -17.71
C THR A 1038 -49.25 -12.08 -19.21
N VAL A 1039 -49.04 -13.34 -19.57
CA VAL A 1039 -49.07 -13.82 -20.97
C VAL A 1039 -50.46 -14.22 -21.44
N LEU A 1040 -51.43 -14.27 -20.55
CA LEU A 1040 -52.81 -14.62 -20.87
C LEU A 1040 -53.52 -13.46 -21.56
N VAL A 1041 -54.38 -13.77 -22.52
CA VAL A 1041 -55.21 -12.80 -23.24
C VAL A 1041 -56.63 -13.31 -23.40
N VAL A 1042 -57.62 -12.42 -23.44
CA VAL A 1042 -58.93 -12.74 -24.04
C VAL A 1042 -58.90 -12.26 -25.49
N ARG A 1043 -59.14 -13.18 -26.43
CA ARG A 1043 -59.36 -12.86 -27.84
C ARG A 1043 -60.84 -12.57 -28.05
N GLU A 1044 -61.15 -11.35 -28.48
CA GLU A 1044 -62.49 -10.94 -28.92
C GLU A 1044 -62.55 -11.06 -30.44
N TYR A 1045 -63.27 -12.06 -30.94
CA TYR A 1045 -63.61 -12.19 -32.35
C TYR A 1045 -64.89 -11.41 -32.64
N VAL A 1046 -64.86 -10.56 -33.66
CA VAL A 1046 -66.03 -9.80 -34.14
C VAL A 1046 -66.27 -10.11 -35.60
N THR A 1047 -67.43 -10.71 -35.90
CA THR A 1047 -67.89 -10.99 -37.26
C THR A 1047 -69.20 -10.25 -37.49
N LEU A 1048 -69.26 -9.44 -38.55
CA LEU A 1048 -70.45 -8.66 -38.89
C LEU A 1048 -71.10 -9.20 -40.16
N PHE A 1049 -72.43 -9.23 -40.19
CA PHE A 1049 -73.21 -9.55 -41.38
C PHE A 1049 -74.22 -8.42 -41.66
N PRO A 1050 -74.23 -7.82 -42.86
CA PRO A 1050 -75.19 -6.78 -43.22
C PRO A 1050 -76.60 -7.35 -43.26
N ILE A 1051 -77.56 -6.69 -42.63
CA ILE A 1051 -78.96 -7.14 -42.73
C ILE A 1051 -79.50 -6.64 -44.08
N PRO A 1052 -80.04 -7.53 -44.93
CA PRO A 1052 -80.63 -7.12 -46.21
C PRO A 1052 -82.02 -6.52 -46.01
N GLY A 1053 -82.52 -5.80 -47.01
CA GLY A 1053 -83.94 -5.45 -47.10
C GLY A 1053 -84.79 -6.67 -47.44
N PHE A 1054 -86.05 -6.67 -46.99
CA PHE A 1054 -86.98 -7.77 -47.25
C PHE A 1054 -88.25 -7.25 -47.92
N GLN A 1055 -88.63 -7.89 -49.03
CA GLN A 1055 -89.86 -7.58 -49.75
C GLN A 1055 -90.70 -8.85 -49.92
N TYR A 1056 -92.00 -8.72 -49.67
CA TYR A 1056 -92.96 -9.81 -49.91
C TYR A 1056 -94.35 -9.24 -50.22
N ALA A 1057 -95.19 -10.06 -50.85
CA ALA A 1057 -96.59 -9.72 -51.13
C ALA A 1057 -97.52 -10.43 -50.14
N ASP A 1058 -98.48 -9.70 -49.58
CA ASP A 1058 -99.51 -10.27 -48.67
C ASP A 1058 -100.89 -9.69 -49.00
N LYS A 1059 -101.93 -10.06 -48.26
CA LYS A 1059 -103.28 -9.50 -48.40
C LYS A 1059 -103.81 -9.03 -47.05
N ILE A 1060 -104.50 -7.90 -47.06
CA ILE A 1060 -105.30 -7.48 -45.88
C ILE A 1060 -106.43 -8.50 -45.70
N PRO A 1061 -106.61 -9.12 -44.52
CA PRO A 1061 -107.70 -10.07 -44.30
C PRO A 1061 -109.09 -9.46 -44.54
N LEU A 1062 -110.03 -10.26 -45.04
CA LEU A 1062 -111.43 -9.86 -45.20
C LEU A 1062 -112.16 -9.77 -43.85
N GLU A 1063 -111.78 -10.63 -42.90
CA GLU A 1063 -112.32 -10.70 -41.54
C GLU A 1063 -111.25 -10.23 -40.54
N LEU A 1064 -111.48 -9.07 -39.91
CA LEU A 1064 -110.51 -8.42 -39.01
C LEU A 1064 -111.03 -8.40 -37.57
N THR A 1065 -112.03 -7.54 -37.29
CA THR A 1065 -112.68 -7.43 -35.99
C THR A 1065 -114.16 -7.08 -36.17
N PRO A 1066 -115.03 -7.35 -35.17
CA PRO A 1066 -116.44 -6.94 -35.21
C PRO A 1066 -116.61 -5.45 -35.50
N ASP A 1067 -115.69 -4.61 -34.99
CA ASP A 1067 -115.71 -3.15 -35.14
C ASP A 1067 -115.33 -2.65 -36.56
N LEU A 1068 -114.79 -3.54 -37.40
CA LEU A 1068 -114.45 -3.28 -38.81
C LEU A 1068 -115.30 -4.12 -39.77
N ALA A 1069 -116.47 -4.60 -39.34
CA ALA A 1069 -117.40 -5.33 -40.19
C ALA A 1069 -117.89 -4.47 -41.36
N THR A 1070 -118.01 -5.07 -42.55
CA THR A 1070 -118.55 -4.37 -43.72
C THR A 1070 -120.03 -4.04 -43.46
N PRO A 1071 -120.45 -2.77 -43.47
CA PRO A 1071 -121.83 -2.43 -43.28
C PRO A 1071 -122.65 -2.80 -44.53
N ILE A 1072 -123.88 -3.28 -44.33
CA ILE A 1072 -124.82 -3.56 -45.43
C ILE A 1072 -125.20 -2.26 -46.18
N ASP A 1073 -125.24 -1.13 -45.45
CA ASP A 1073 -125.52 0.20 -46.00
C ASP A 1073 -124.24 0.82 -46.60
N LYS A 1074 -124.21 1.00 -47.93
CA LYS A 1074 -123.08 1.58 -48.66
C LYS A 1074 -122.79 3.03 -48.26
N ASN A 1075 -123.77 3.78 -47.73
CA ASN A 1075 -123.52 5.14 -47.22
C ASN A 1075 -122.63 5.15 -45.96
N LYS A 1076 -122.43 3.99 -45.33
CA LYS A 1076 -121.54 3.80 -44.18
C LYS A 1076 -120.17 3.22 -44.58
N PHE A 1077 -119.86 3.12 -45.86
CA PHE A 1077 -118.50 2.78 -46.29
C PHE A 1077 -117.53 3.85 -45.80
N PHE A 1078 -116.36 3.41 -45.33
CA PHE A 1078 -115.34 4.26 -44.68
C PHE A 1078 -115.81 4.96 -43.39
N SER A 1079 -116.95 4.57 -42.80
CA SER A 1079 -117.43 5.18 -41.55
C SER A 1079 -116.57 4.82 -40.34
N VAL A 1080 -115.86 3.68 -40.39
CA VAL A 1080 -114.92 3.21 -39.37
C VAL A 1080 -113.66 2.67 -40.05
N GLY A 1081 -112.50 2.85 -39.43
CA GLY A 1081 -111.22 2.30 -39.88
C GLY A 1081 -110.26 2.17 -38.71
N ALA A 1082 -109.20 1.38 -38.90
CA ALA A 1082 -108.14 1.20 -37.92
C ALA A 1082 -106.76 1.46 -38.54
N PRO A 1083 -105.81 2.02 -37.78
CA PRO A 1083 -104.43 2.09 -38.22
C PRO A 1083 -103.86 0.69 -38.42
N LEU A 1084 -103.14 0.50 -39.53
CA LEU A 1084 -102.36 -0.69 -39.82
C LEU A 1084 -100.91 -0.41 -39.45
N PHE A 1085 -100.42 -1.20 -38.50
CA PHE A 1085 -99.01 -1.29 -38.17
C PHE A 1085 -98.43 -2.58 -38.73
N THR A 1086 -97.11 -2.67 -38.77
CA THR A 1086 -96.35 -3.87 -39.13
C THR A 1086 -95.54 -4.38 -37.94
N LYS A 1087 -95.43 -5.70 -37.83
CA LYS A 1087 -94.51 -6.41 -36.96
C LYS A 1087 -93.59 -7.26 -37.82
N PHE A 1088 -92.29 -7.07 -37.70
CA PHE A 1088 -91.25 -7.73 -38.49
C PHE A 1088 -90.38 -8.57 -37.56
N HIS A 1089 -90.43 -9.88 -37.71
CA HIS A 1089 -89.60 -10.83 -37.01
C HIS A 1089 -88.42 -11.20 -37.91
N LEU A 1090 -87.20 -11.12 -37.38
CA LEU A 1090 -85.96 -11.47 -38.07
C LEU A 1090 -85.21 -12.48 -37.22
N ARG A 1091 -84.76 -13.57 -37.86
CA ARG A 1091 -84.05 -14.67 -37.20
C ARG A 1091 -82.81 -15.06 -37.97
N ALA A 1092 -81.73 -15.30 -37.24
CA ALA A 1092 -80.53 -15.99 -37.72
C ALA A 1092 -80.06 -16.95 -36.63
N GLY A 1093 -80.17 -18.26 -36.86
CA GLY A 1093 -79.87 -19.28 -35.83
C GLY A 1093 -80.71 -19.09 -34.56
N ASN A 1094 -80.04 -18.86 -33.43
CA ASN A 1094 -80.66 -18.59 -32.13
C ASN A 1094 -80.85 -17.08 -31.84
N ALA A 1095 -80.37 -16.20 -32.72
CA ALA A 1095 -80.56 -14.76 -32.59
C ALA A 1095 -81.88 -14.36 -33.26
N GLU A 1096 -82.76 -13.72 -32.48
CA GLU A 1096 -84.08 -13.29 -32.93
C GLU A 1096 -84.31 -11.82 -32.56
N MET A 1097 -84.95 -11.08 -33.47
CA MET A 1097 -85.35 -9.70 -33.29
C MET A 1097 -86.77 -9.50 -33.80
N THR A 1098 -87.56 -8.73 -33.06
CA THR A 1098 -88.88 -8.26 -33.45
C THR A 1098 -88.89 -6.74 -33.47
N ALA A 1099 -89.20 -6.18 -34.64
CA ALA A 1099 -89.49 -4.76 -34.82
C ALA A 1099 -91.02 -4.57 -34.94
N ASP A 1100 -91.62 -3.82 -34.02
CA ASP A 1100 -93.07 -3.62 -33.97
C ASP A 1100 -93.42 -2.13 -34.02
N SER A 1101 -93.97 -1.70 -35.15
CA SER A 1101 -94.32 -0.30 -35.39
C SER A 1101 -95.54 0.17 -34.60
N SER A 1102 -96.32 -0.73 -33.97
CA SER A 1102 -97.42 -0.33 -33.08
C SER A 1102 -96.93 0.11 -31.69
N THR A 1103 -95.75 -0.38 -31.30
CA THR A 1103 -95.12 -0.07 -30.01
C THR A 1103 -93.84 0.77 -30.15
N GLY A 1104 -93.29 0.88 -31.36
CA GLY A 1104 -92.02 1.55 -31.63
C GLY A 1104 -90.79 0.76 -31.13
N GLN A 1105 -90.91 -0.57 -30.99
CA GLN A 1105 -89.83 -1.43 -30.50
C GLN A 1105 -88.99 -1.99 -31.65
N GLY A 1106 -87.69 -2.25 -31.40
CA GLY A 1106 -86.83 -2.94 -32.36
C GLY A 1106 -86.35 -2.08 -33.55
N GLY A 1107 -86.16 -0.78 -33.34
CA GLY A 1107 -85.59 0.13 -34.36
C GLY A 1107 -86.58 0.68 -35.38
N VAL A 1108 -87.88 0.46 -35.19
CA VAL A 1108 -88.94 1.04 -36.02
C VAL A 1108 -89.67 2.17 -35.28
N LYS A 1109 -90.11 3.19 -36.01
CA LYS A 1109 -90.89 4.31 -35.46
C LYS A 1109 -92.32 3.86 -35.13
N ASN A 1110 -92.89 4.40 -34.05
CA ASN A 1110 -94.31 4.18 -33.73
C ASN A 1110 -95.20 5.00 -34.66
N LEU A 1111 -95.45 4.48 -35.86
CA LEU A 1111 -96.23 5.14 -36.90
C LEU A 1111 -97.00 4.09 -37.71
N PRO A 1112 -98.28 4.34 -38.06
CA PRO A 1112 -99.03 3.46 -38.93
C PRO A 1112 -98.53 3.55 -40.37
N GLN A 1113 -98.58 2.44 -41.10
CA GLN A 1113 -98.17 2.37 -42.50
C GLN A 1113 -99.33 2.55 -43.48
N ALA A 1114 -100.54 2.25 -43.04
CA ALA A 1114 -101.77 2.52 -43.78
C ALA A 1114 -102.96 2.63 -42.81
N ILE A 1115 -104.14 2.96 -43.34
CA ILE A 1115 -105.41 2.84 -42.63
C ILE A 1115 -106.23 1.73 -43.27
N VAL A 1116 -106.72 0.76 -42.51
CA VAL A 1116 -107.63 -0.27 -43.02
C VAL A 1116 -109.07 0.14 -42.74
N SER A 1117 -109.89 0.23 -43.79
CA SER A 1117 -111.30 0.62 -43.68
C SER A 1117 -112.21 -0.56 -43.35
N ASN A 1118 -113.45 -0.26 -42.94
CA ASN A 1118 -114.52 -1.25 -42.81
C ASN A 1118 -115.02 -1.81 -44.16
N THR A 1119 -114.56 -1.30 -45.31
CA THR A 1119 -115.01 -1.69 -46.66
C THR A 1119 -114.12 -2.77 -47.28
N SER A 1120 -114.72 -3.76 -47.96
CA SER A 1120 -113.99 -4.83 -48.67
C SER A 1120 -113.70 -4.44 -50.12
N VAL A 1121 -112.59 -4.95 -50.67
CA VAL A 1121 -112.27 -4.82 -52.09
C VAL A 1121 -113.35 -5.50 -52.94
N LEU A 1122 -114.01 -6.55 -52.44
CA LEU A 1122 -115.13 -7.21 -53.13
C LEU A 1122 -116.35 -6.29 -53.28
N ASP A 1123 -116.53 -5.32 -52.38
CA ASP A 1123 -117.64 -4.36 -52.43
C ASP A 1123 -117.42 -3.27 -53.50
N THR A 1124 -116.18 -3.13 -53.99
CA THR A 1124 -115.79 -2.16 -55.03
C THR A 1124 -116.04 -2.67 -56.46
N PHE A 1125 -116.18 -3.99 -56.65
CA PHE A 1125 -116.55 -4.59 -57.93
C PHE A 1125 -118.06 -4.57 -58.23
N GLY A 1126 -118.84 -3.84 -57.42
CA GLY A 1126 -120.30 -3.84 -57.46
C GLY A 1126 -120.93 -2.45 -57.51
N THR A 1127 -120.64 -1.66 -58.55
CA THR A 1127 -121.47 -0.53 -59.05
C THR A 1127 -121.04 -0.31 -60.50
N VAL A 1128 -121.87 -0.42 -61.55
CA VAL A 1128 -123.29 -0.05 -61.73
C VAL A 1128 -123.94 -1.04 -62.72
N GLN A 1129 -125.27 -1.16 -62.60
CA GLN A 1129 -126.21 -1.82 -63.52
C GLN A 1129 -125.95 -1.59 -65.01
#